data_AF-A0A8H6B2Z9-F1
#
_entry.id   AF-A0A8H6B2Z9-F1
#
_cell.length_a   1.000
_cell.length_b   1.000
_cell.length_c   1.000
_cell.angle_alpha   90.00
_cell.angle_beta   90.00
_cell.angle_gamma   90.00
#
_symmetry.space_group_name_H-M   'P 1'
#
loop_
_entity.id
_entity.type
_entity.pdbx_description
1 polymer ?
#
loop_
_entity_poly.entity_id
_entity_poly.type
_entity_poly.pdbx_seq_one_letter_code
_entity_poly.pdbx_strand_id
1 'polypeptide(L)'
;MSGVDPSIELVFGPPVAGVDLNESITAAYDIVSCVVLGIAAAAVCLRFYVRTMRGANSLAIDDWFVVLGLVSPALSLIAMTSFCIFCDSSYTPDKKMNTQFLTLTFSTRKAGAYGSGTHVWSTTLPRLVVLLKVVFAEPWVYAASVTSTKISILLLYRRLFYTGEGDMLVINRIFTIMYWVATTFTCAYPIIMWIVMAAACRPLNFFWMQYAGATEGKCINTLMFFLVFGIVNMVNDVIILIVPIPRILKLHMNKRKKFSVAGIMLLGSFVCVASIVRIYYLTLLTTAVDITFILGPAFGWSSLEPSVAIIGACLPTYAPLFRGIRNKGSNTGTSQKGSHHINLSQTPNFLKQQSHFRIEESDEVELTSKKSYFQSTGGSRDGEGSIESEDGARSSRDARGITVTSQVQVVRDVASVRLVRFLAKNGRTYYGDAILPKGVSDIAKATQAKVITGEIFGKHEVTDQVQDIRLLLAPLANEDVKTVRCLGLNYEQHAKEYKPITSLSGPTDPIPIHPMAQEGAGLDYECELVAVIGKSCSDVPESKALDYVLGYAVGDDVSHREWQIQRGGGQWALGKGFDGWAPYGPGIVSSQLIKDPQNLTIFTKLNGKTVQESSTKDMIFSVAKTIAFLSQGTTLLPGDLIFTGTPQGVGMGRNPQVWLKDGDVVEVGLEGVGSCINKVEFTQTKEKAKL
;
A
#
# COMPACT_ATOMS: atom_id res chain seq x y z
N MET A 1 26.74 -8.74 -60.23
CA MET A 1 27.07 -10.00 -59.54
C MET A 1 28.43 -9.82 -58.87
N SER A 2 28.45 -9.36 -57.62
CA SER A 2 29.66 -9.44 -56.78
C SER A 2 29.91 -10.90 -56.45
N GLY A 3 31.11 -11.40 -56.72
CA GLY A 3 31.48 -12.76 -56.36
C GLY A 3 31.44 -12.97 -54.84
N VAL A 4 31.18 -14.22 -54.45
CA VAL A 4 31.29 -14.68 -53.06
C VAL A 4 32.74 -14.50 -52.60
N ASP A 5 32.96 -14.16 -51.33
CA ASP A 5 34.30 -14.12 -50.72
C ASP A 5 34.92 -15.54 -50.80
N PRO A 6 36.04 -15.75 -51.52
CA PRO A 6 36.65 -17.08 -51.66
C PRO A 6 37.00 -17.72 -50.30
N SER A 7 37.25 -16.89 -49.28
CA SER A 7 37.53 -17.33 -47.91
C SER A 7 36.28 -17.92 -47.22
N ILE A 8 35.10 -17.43 -47.57
CA ILE A 8 33.81 -17.97 -47.08
C ILE A 8 33.45 -19.25 -47.84
N GLU A 9 33.63 -19.27 -49.16
CA GLU A 9 33.39 -20.46 -49.99
C GLU A 9 34.32 -21.63 -49.61
N LEU A 10 35.57 -21.36 -49.24
CA LEU A 10 36.51 -22.36 -48.73
C LEU A 10 36.04 -23.02 -47.41
N VAL A 11 35.28 -22.31 -46.58
CA VAL A 11 34.87 -22.75 -45.24
C VAL A 11 33.45 -23.35 -45.24
N PHE A 12 32.53 -22.77 -46.00
CA PHE A 12 31.10 -23.15 -46.02
C PHE A 12 30.66 -23.84 -47.32
N GLY A 13 31.55 -23.98 -48.31
CA GLY A 13 31.23 -24.48 -49.64
C GLY A 13 30.55 -23.44 -50.53
N PRO A 14 30.20 -23.79 -51.78
CA PRO A 14 29.50 -22.91 -52.72
C PRO A 14 28.05 -22.62 -52.24
N PRO A 15 27.44 -21.50 -52.68
CA PRO A 15 26.04 -21.21 -52.40
C PRO A 15 25.09 -22.31 -52.84
N VAL A 16 24.05 -22.56 -52.03
CA VAL A 16 22.98 -23.50 -52.40
C VAL A 16 22.25 -22.97 -53.65
N ALA A 17 21.98 -23.86 -54.60
CA ALA A 17 21.39 -23.48 -55.88
C ALA A 17 20.01 -22.82 -55.71
N GLY A 18 19.83 -21.63 -56.29
CA GLY A 18 18.57 -20.88 -56.26
C GLY A 18 18.41 -19.87 -55.12
N VAL A 19 19.41 -19.69 -54.25
CA VAL A 19 19.41 -18.68 -53.17
C VAL A 19 19.65 -17.26 -53.72
N ASP A 20 18.83 -16.29 -53.30
CA ASP A 20 19.10 -14.86 -53.57
C ASP A 20 19.99 -14.26 -52.48
N LEU A 21 21.26 -13.98 -52.83
CA LEU A 21 22.24 -13.40 -51.90
C LEU A 21 21.90 -11.97 -51.44
N ASN A 22 20.89 -11.33 -52.01
CA ASN A 22 20.38 -10.02 -51.55
C ASN A 22 19.24 -10.16 -50.52
N GLU A 23 18.74 -11.38 -50.27
CA GLU A 23 17.67 -11.60 -49.29
C GLU A 23 18.17 -11.29 -47.86
N SER A 24 17.40 -10.46 -47.17
CA SER A 24 17.69 -10.07 -45.78
C SER A 24 16.40 -9.98 -44.98
N ILE A 25 16.33 -10.78 -43.92
CA ILE A 25 15.23 -10.75 -42.92
C ILE A 25 15.56 -9.86 -41.72
N THR A 26 16.80 -9.36 -41.64
CA THR A 26 17.35 -8.53 -40.56
C THR A 26 16.46 -7.33 -40.22
N ALA A 27 16.05 -6.55 -41.23
CA ALA A 27 15.30 -5.32 -41.04
C ALA A 27 13.92 -5.55 -40.40
N ALA A 28 13.26 -6.66 -40.75
CA ALA A 28 11.96 -7.02 -40.18
C ALA A 28 12.07 -7.32 -38.68
N TYR A 29 13.03 -8.17 -38.28
CA TYR A 29 13.26 -8.48 -36.86
C TYR A 29 13.73 -7.26 -36.06
N ASP A 30 14.62 -6.44 -36.61
CA ASP A 30 15.08 -5.22 -35.93
C ASP A 30 13.94 -4.24 -35.67
N ILE A 31 13.05 -4.00 -36.65
CA ILE A 31 11.89 -3.12 -36.46
C ILE A 31 10.98 -3.67 -35.35
N VAL A 32 10.66 -4.96 -35.36
CA VAL A 32 9.78 -5.58 -34.36
C VAL A 32 10.42 -5.53 -32.97
N SER A 33 11.70 -5.86 -32.83
CA SER A 33 12.44 -5.74 -31.56
C SER A 33 12.54 -4.29 -31.06
N CYS A 34 12.75 -3.32 -31.95
CA CYS A 34 12.71 -1.88 -31.62
C CYS A 34 11.35 -1.46 -31.05
N VAL A 35 10.26 -1.82 -31.73
CA VAL A 35 8.90 -1.46 -31.33
C VAL A 35 8.53 -2.11 -30.00
N VAL A 36 8.78 -3.41 -29.83
CA VAL A 36 8.41 -4.13 -28.60
C VAL A 36 9.25 -3.68 -27.40
N LEU A 37 10.56 -3.39 -27.57
CA LEU A 37 11.35 -2.80 -26.49
C LEU A 37 10.90 -1.36 -26.16
N GLY A 38 10.50 -0.57 -27.16
CA GLY A 38 9.93 0.77 -26.94
C GLY A 38 8.64 0.71 -26.12
N ILE A 39 7.77 -0.25 -26.42
CA ILE A 39 6.55 -0.53 -25.62
C ILE A 39 6.93 -1.01 -24.21
N ALA A 40 7.93 -1.87 -24.06
CA ALA A 40 8.42 -2.32 -22.75
C ALA A 40 8.99 -1.17 -21.92
N ALA A 41 9.80 -0.28 -22.50
CA ALA A 41 10.32 0.91 -21.82
C ALA A 41 9.20 1.86 -21.39
N ALA A 42 8.24 2.15 -22.29
CA ALA A 42 7.05 2.93 -21.96
C ALA A 42 6.22 2.28 -20.84
N ALA A 43 6.12 0.94 -20.83
CA ALA A 43 5.45 0.18 -19.79
C ALA A 43 6.13 0.34 -18.42
N VAL A 44 7.47 0.30 -18.35
CA VAL A 44 8.23 0.54 -17.12
C VAL A 44 8.06 1.99 -16.64
N CYS A 45 8.18 2.97 -17.53
CA CYS A 45 7.95 4.38 -17.19
C CYS A 45 6.53 4.61 -16.65
N LEU A 46 5.51 3.98 -17.26
CA LEU A 46 4.12 4.07 -16.81
C LEU A 46 3.92 3.40 -15.44
N ARG A 47 4.58 2.25 -15.18
CA ARG A 47 4.56 1.56 -13.88
C ARG A 47 5.10 2.48 -12.77
N PHE A 48 6.27 3.08 -12.98
CA PHE A 48 6.85 4.03 -12.03
C PHE A 48 5.95 5.25 -11.84
N TYR A 49 5.46 5.86 -12.92
CA TYR A 49 4.54 7.00 -12.86
C TYR A 49 3.28 6.71 -12.04
N VAL A 50 2.63 5.56 -12.24
CA VAL A 50 1.44 5.17 -11.48
C VAL A 50 1.77 5.00 -10.00
N ARG A 51 2.89 4.35 -9.65
CA ARG A 51 3.27 4.12 -8.25
C ARG A 51 3.62 5.42 -7.53
N THR A 52 4.40 6.31 -8.15
CA THR A 52 4.87 7.55 -7.51
C THR A 52 3.82 8.66 -7.48
N MET A 53 3.07 8.89 -8.58
CA MET A 53 2.17 10.05 -8.69
C MET A 53 0.77 9.85 -8.11
N ARG A 54 0.35 8.60 -7.84
CA ARG A 54 -0.98 8.30 -7.26
C ARG A 54 -0.95 7.86 -5.80
N GLY A 55 0.21 7.86 -5.14
CA GLY A 55 0.35 7.37 -3.77
C GLY A 55 0.06 5.87 -3.63
N ALA A 56 0.07 5.12 -4.73
CA ALA A 56 -0.49 3.78 -4.82
C ALA A 56 0.34 2.70 -4.11
N ASN A 57 1.61 2.96 -3.81
CA ASN A 57 2.49 2.29 -2.83
C ASN A 57 3.92 2.88 -2.96
N SER A 58 4.78 2.65 -1.97
CA SER A 58 6.23 2.85 -2.14
C SER A 58 6.79 1.97 -3.27
N LEU A 59 7.93 2.37 -3.84
CA LEU A 59 8.66 1.54 -4.80
C LEU A 59 9.14 0.27 -4.09
N ALA A 60 8.82 -0.88 -4.67
CA ALA A 60 9.15 -2.19 -4.12
C ALA A 60 10.28 -2.85 -4.92
N ILE A 61 10.83 -3.93 -4.37
CA ILE A 61 12.01 -4.62 -4.94
C ILE A 61 11.70 -5.14 -6.36
N ASP A 62 10.46 -5.55 -6.64
CA ASP A 62 9.99 -5.95 -7.98
C ASP A 62 10.15 -4.86 -9.04
N ASP A 63 9.97 -3.58 -8.71
CA ASP A 63 10.09 -2.47 -9.68
C ASP A 63 11.54 -2.33 -10.18
N TRP A 64 12.50 -2.45 -9.26
CA TRP A 64 13.93 -2.35 -9.56
C TRP A 64 14.45 -3.53 -10.40
N PHE A 65 13.93 -4.75 -10.16
CA PHE A 65 14.27 -5.90 -10.99
C PHE A 65 13.70 -5.80 -12.42
N VAL A 66 12.56 -5.12 -12.65
CA VAL A 66 12.11 -4.81 -14.02
C VAL A 66 13.03 -3.82 -14.71
N VAL A 67 13.44 -2.74 -14.02
CA VAL A 67 14.40 -1.77 -14.57
C VAL A 67 15.72 -2.47 -14.91
N LEU A 68 16.20 -3.36 -14.03
CA LEU A 68 17.37 -4.17 -14.29
C LEU A 68 17.21 -5.03 -15.56
N GLY A 69 16.06 -5.69 -15.76
CA GLY A 69 15.79 -6.48 -16.97
C GLY A 69 15.73 -5.67 -18.26
N LEU A 70 15.25 -4.43 -18.19
CA LEU A 70 15.23 -3.50 -19.32
C LEU A 70 16.63 -2.96 -19.67
N VAL A 71 17.47 -2.71 -18.66
CA VAL A 71 18.76 -2.03 -18.82
C VAL A 71 19.95 -3.01 -18.90
N SER A 72 19.82 -4.24 -18.41
CA SER A 72 20.90 -5.24 -18.45
C SER A 72 21.43 -5.54 -19.85
N PRO A 73 20.65 -5.52 -20.97
CA PRO A 73 21.23 -5.68 -22.29
C PRO A 73 22.26 -4.61 -22.66
N ALA A 74 22.08 -3.37 -22.19
CA ALA A 74 23.05 -2.31 -22.39
C ALA A 74 24.29 -2.51 -21.49
N LEU A 75 24.09 -2.83 -20.20
CA LEU A 75 25.16 -3.01 -19.22
C LEU A 75 26.06 -4.21 -19.56
N SER A 76 25.46 -5.37 -19.85
CA SER A 76 26.20 -6.59 -20.20
C SER A 76 26.96 -6.44 -21.52
N LEU A 77 26.41 -5.71 -22.49
CA LEU A 77 27.11 -5.43 -23.75
C LEU A 77 28.36 -4.54 -23.52
N ILE A 78 28.25 -3.48 -22.71
CA ILE A 78 29.39 -2.63 -22.34
C ILE A 78 30.47 -3.46 -21.63
N ALA A 79 30.09 -4.26 -20.62
CA ALA A 79 31.03 -5.12 -19.90
C ALA A 79 31.74 -6.13 -20.81
N MET A 80 31.01 -6.78 -21.72
CA MET A 80 31.59 -7.72 -22.69
C MET A 80 32.51 -7.04 -23.71
N THR A 81 32.21 -5.80 -24.14
CA THR A 81 33.12 -5.08 -25.05
C THR A 81 34.46 -4.76 -24.40
N SER A 82 34.46 -4.32 -23.13
CA SER A 82 35.69 -4.12 -22.36
C SER A 82 36.47 -5.44 -22.17
N PHE A 83 35.77 -6.55 -21.93
CA PHE A 83 36.38 -7.87 -21.78
C PHE A 83 36.99 -8.39 -23.09
N CYS A 84 36.29 -8.28 -24.22
CA CYS A 84 36.81 -8.68 -25.53
C CYS A 84 38.02 -7.83 -25.96
N ILE A 85 38.07 -6.54 -25.61
CA ILE A 85 39.26 -5.69 -25.83
C ILE A 85 40.43 -6.18 -24.95
N PHE A 86 40.18 -6.52 -23.69
CA PHE A 86 41.22 -7.03 -22.78
C PHE A 86 41.80 -8.40 -23.20
N CYS A 87 40.97 -9.28 -23.76
CA CYS A 87 41.40 -10.60 -24.24
C CYS A 87 42.06 -10.60 -25.63
N ASP A 88 42.07 -9.48 -26.36
CA ASP A 88 42.52 -9.40 -27.76
C ASP A 88 43.64 -8.36 -27.93
N SER A 89 44.85 -8.72 -27.46
CA SER A 89 46.05 -7.86 -27.46
C SER A 89 46.50 -7.37 -28.86
N SER A 90 45.94 -7.94 -29.94
CA SER A 90 46.27 -7.58 -31.33
C SER A 90 45.28 -6.59 -31.97
N TYR A 91 44.28 -6.14 -31.21
CA TYR A 91 43.18 -5.32 -31.74
C TYR A 91 43.56 -3.83 -31.84
N THR A 92 43.76 -3.33 -33.06
CA THR A 92 43.79 -1.90 -33.33
C THR A 92 42.34 -1.37 -33.45
N PRO A 93 41.92 -0.39 -32.63
CA PRO A 93 40.54 0.07 -32.66
C PRO A 93 40.30 0.97 -33.88
N ASP A 94 39.42 0.54 -34.80
CA ASP A 94 38.80 1.48 -35.74
C ASP A 94 38.03 2.53 -34.92
N LYS A 95 38.41 3.80 -35.06
CA LYS A 95 37.86 4.90 -34.26
C LYS A 95 36.34 5.05 -34.42
N LYS A 96 35.75 4.60 -35.55
CA LYS A 96 34.29 4.58 -35.73
C LYS A 96 33.58 3.56 -34.83
N MET A 97 34.25 2.46 -34.51
CA MET A 97 33.66 1.35 -33.77
C MET A 97 33.36 1.75 -32.31
N ASN A 98 34.28 2.45 -31.63
CA ASN A 98 34.04 2.94 -30.26
C ASN A 98 32.87 3.94 -30.17
N THR A 99 32.69 4.81 -31.16
CA THR A 99 31.56 5.78 -31.18
C THR A 99 30.22 5.10 -31.49
N GLN A 100 30.20 4.06 -32.32
CA GLN A 100 29.02 3.21 -32.54
C GLN A 100 28.76 2.21 -31.40
N PHE A 101 29.73 1.98 -30.51
CA PHE A 101 29.52 1.21 -29.29
C PHE A 101 28.77 1.99 -28.20
N LEU A 102 28.97 3.31 -28.12
CA LEU A 102 28.34 4.18 -27.11
C LEU A 102 26.86 4.47 -27.32
N THR A 103 26.35 4.35 -28.56
CA THR A 103 24.94 4.60 -28.85
C THR A 103 24.10 3.36 -28.51
N LEU A 104 23.28 3.48 -27.47
CA LEU A 104 22.31 2.45 -27.06
C LEU A 104 21.41 2.08 -28.24
N THR A 105 21.55 0.86 -28.77
CA THR A 105 20.47 -0.16 -28.77
C THR A 105 20.84 -1.44 -29.56
N PHE A 106 20.24 -2.57 -29.12
CA PHE A 106 20.15 -3.90 -29.75
C PHE A 106 21.42 -4.69 -30.09
N SER A 107 21.50 -5.89 -29.48
CA SER A 107 22.28 -7.02 -29.99
C SER A 107 21.84 -7.45 -31.39
N THR A 108 20.53 -7.44 -31.69
CA THR A 108 19.98 -7.78 -33.01
C THR A 108 20.52 -6.84 -34.10
N ARG A 109 20.46 -5.52 -33.88
CA ARG A 109 20.90 -4.52 -34.86
C ARG A 109 22.40 -4.53 -35.11
N LYS A 110 23.20 -4.78 -34.06
CA LYS A 110 24.64 -4.98 -34.20
C LYS A 110 24.94 -6.28 -34.94
N ALA A 111 24.30 -7.39 -34.59
CA ALA A 111 24.44 -8.66 -35.33
C ALA A 111 24.05 -8.50 -36.80
N GLY A 112 22.95 -7.79 -37.07
CA GLY A 112 22.45 -7.48 -38.41
C GLY A 112 23.45 -6.70 -39.27
N ALA A 113 24.07 -5.66 -38.69
CA ALA A 113 25.11 -4.88 -39.36
C ALA A 113 26.37 -5.70 -39.75
N TYR A 114 26.58 -6.87 -39.14
CA TYR A 114 27.67 -7.80 -39.43
C TYR A 114 27.22 -9.10 -40.14
N GLY A 115 25.96 -9.17 -40.59
CA GLY A 115 25.45 -10.26 -41.46
C GLY A 115 24.51 -11.27 -40.81
N SER A 116 23.94 -10.98 -39.62
CA SER A 116 22.87 -11.82 -39.05
C SER A 116 21.54 -11.57 -39.75
N GLY A 117 20.87 -12.63 -40.21
CA GLY A 117 19.67 -12.52 -41.04
C GLY A 117 19.95 -12.24 -42.52
N THR A 118 21.20 -12.45 -42.96
CA THR A 118 21.63 -12.48 -44.37
C THR A 118 22.43 -13.76 -44.62
N HIS A 119 22.41 -14.25 -45.86
CA HIS A 119 23.10 -15.47 -46.27
C HIS A 119 24.61 -15.43 -45.99
N VAL A 120 25.21 -16.53 -45.52
CA VAL A 120 26.63 -16.57 -45.15
C VAL A 120 27.55 -16.12 -46.29
N TRP A 121 27.22 -16.49 -47.53
CA TRP A 121 27.93 -16.11 -48.75
C TRP A 121 27.83 -14.62 -49.14
N SER A 122 26.96 -13.83 -48.49
CA SER A 122 26.88 -12.37 -48.62
C SER A 122 27.79 -11.61 -47.64
N THR A 123 28.39 -12.32 -46.67
CA THR A 123 29.31 -11.73 -45.69
C THR A 123 30.77 -11.93 -46.09
N THR A 124 31.67 -11.25 -45.38
CA THR A 124 33.13 -11.37 -45.54
C THR A 124 33.75 -11.93 -44.28
N LEU A 125 34.87 -12.64 -44.36
CA LEU A 125 35.46 -13.30 -43.19
C LEU A 125 35.69 -12.38 -41.95
N PRO A 126 36.17 -11.12 -42.07
CA PRO A 126 36.30 -10.22 -40.92
C PRO A 126 34.96 -9.84 -40.26
N ARG A 127 33.87 -9.74 -41.04
CA ARG A 127 32.52 -9.49 -40.52
C ARG A 127 32.00 -10.71 -39.75
N LEU A 128 32.27 -11.92 -40.24
CA LEU A 128 31.91 -13.16 -39.56
C LEU A 128 32.59 -13.28 -38.18
N VAL A 129 33.87 -12.90 -38.06
CA VAL A 129 34.57 -12.85 -36.76
C VAL A 129 33.89 -11.90 -35.78
N VAL A 130 33.48 -10.69 -36.23
CA VAL A 130 32.76 -9.73 -35.38
C VAL A 130 31.36 -10.26 -35.02
N LEU A 131 30.65 -10.88 -35.96
CA LEU A 131 29.36 -11.52 -35.70
C LEU A 131 29.50 -12.62 -34.62
N LEU A 132 30.56 -13.44 -34.66
CA LEU A 132 30.81 -14.46 -33.64
C LEU A 132 31.18 -13.88 -32.27
N LYS A 133 31.86 -12.73 -32.21
CA LYS A 133 32.02 -11.97 -30.96
C LYS A 133 30.66 -11.50 -30.39
N VAL A 134 29.70 -11.15 -31.25
CA VAL A 134 28.31 -10.84 -30.82
C VAL A 134 27.56 -12.10 -30.37
N VAL A 135 27.70 -13.23 -31.08
CA VAL A 135 27.14 -14.55 -30.67
C VAL A 135 27.68 -14.98 -29.29
N PHE A 136 28.96 -14.74 -29.01
CA PHE A 136 29.55 -15.03 -27.70
C PHE A 136 28.96 -14.16 -26.58
N ALA A 137 28.68 -12.88 -26.86
CA ALA A 137 28.17 -11.92 -25.89
C ALA A 137 26.66 -12.06 -25.62
N GLU A 138 25.88 -12.57 -26.57
CA GLU A 138 24.41 -12.68 -26.43
C GLU A 138 23.96 -13.51 -25.22
N PRO A 139 24.53 -14.70 -24.93
CA PRO A 139 24.20 -15.49 -23.73
C PRO A 139 24.26 -14.72 -22.42
N TRP A 140 25.22 -13.79 -22.29
CA TRP A 140 25.42 -12.98 -21.09
C TRP A 140 24.31 -11.96 -20.93
N VAL A 141 24.03 -11.22 -22.01
CA VAL A 141 22.95 -10.23 -22.14
C VAL A 141 21.58 -10.86 -21.91
N TYR A 142 21.32 -11.97 -22.60
CA TYR A 142 20.05 -12.69 -22.58
C TYR A 142 19.76 -13.26 -21.19
N ALA A 143 20.71 -13.99 -20.59
CA ALA A 143 20.52 -14.57 -19.27
C ALA A 143 20.34 -13.52 -18.16
N ALA A 144 21.02 -12.37 -18.25
CA ALA A 144 20.83 -11.26 -17.32
C ALA A 144 19.40 -10.68 -17.42
N SER A 145 18.92 -10.40 -18.63
CA SER A 145 17.62 -9.75 -18.88
C SER A 145 16.45 -10.67 -18.53
N VAL A 146 16.52 -11.94 -18.94
CA VAL A 146 15.47 -12.92 -18.67
C VAL A 146 15.40 -13.27 -17.19
N THR A 147 16.53 -13.47 -16.51
CA THR A 147 16.53 -13.78 -15.06
C THR A 147 15.97 -12.64 -14.23
N SER A 148 16.43 -11.41 -14.44
CA SER A 148 15.96 -10.25 -13.67
C SER A 148 14.47 -9.97 -13.88
N THR A 149 13.98 -10.10 -15.12
CA THR A 149 12.54 -10.02 -15.44
C THR A 149 11.74 -11.12 -14.73
N LYS A 150 12.21 -12.38 -14.76
CA LYS A 150 11.57 -13.52 -14.08
C LYS A 150 11.55 -13.38 -12.56
N ILE A 151 12.64 -12.88 -11.96
CA ILE A 151 12.70 -12.56 -10.52
C ILE A 151 11.67 -11.47 -10.18
N SER A 152 11.51 -10.43 -11.00
CA SER A 152 10.47 -9.42 -10.76
C SER A 152 9.05 -10.03 -10.80
N ILE A 153 8.75 -10.90 -11.78
CA ILE A 153 7.45 -11.59 -11.86
C ILE A 153 7.20 -12.45 -10.61
N LEU A 154 8.22 -13.17 -10.12
CA LEU A 154 8.11 -13.97 -8.90
C LEU A 154 7.89 -13.10 -7.65
N LEU A 155 8.62 -11.99 -7.50
CA LEU A 155 8.43 -11.03 -6.41
C LEU A 155 7.05 -10.37 -6.45
N LEU A 156 6.56 -10.04 -7.65
CA LEU A 156 5.21 -9.55 -7.91
C LEU A 156 4.14 -10.60 -7.54
N TYR A 157 4.32 -11.88 -7.91
CA TYR A 157 3.41 -12.96 -7.50
C TYR A 157 3.42 -13.16 -5.98
N ARG A 158 4.58 -13.08 -5.32
CA ARG A 158 4.65 -13.05 -3.87
C ARG A 158 3.84 -11.86 -3.34
N ARG A 159 4.05 -10.64 -3.83
CA ARG A 159 3.33 -9.45 -3.37
C ARG A 159 1.80 -9.53 -3.59
N LEU A 160 1.34 -10.10 -4.71
CA LEU A 160 -0.09 -10.24 -5.04
C LEU A 160 -0.80 -11.41 -4.35
N PHE A 161 -0.11 -12.51 -4.04
CA PHE A 161 -0.73 -13.76 -3.58
C PHE A 161 -0.20 -14.30 -2.23
N TYR A 162 0.85 -13.70 -1.65
CA TYR A 162 1.32 -13.98 -0.29
C TYR A 162 0.53 -13.15 0.73
N THR A 163 -0.70 -13.58 0.99
CA THR A 163 -1.46 -13.14 2.17
C THR A 163 -1.08 -13.98 3.37
N GLY A 164 -0.73 -13.34 4.49
CA GLY A 164 -0.50 -14.02 5.76
C GLY A 164 -1.80 -14.58 6.33
N GLU A 165 -1.90 -15.91 6.32
CA GLU A 165 -2.85 -16.74 7.09
C GLU A 165 -4.36 -16.57 6.79
N GLY A 166 -5.17 -17.43 7.42
CA GLY A 166 -6.59 -17.65 7.11
C GLY A 166 -6.88 -19.06 6.55
N ASP A 167 -7.67 -19.13 5.47
CA ASP A 167 -8.50 -20.33 5.20
C ASP A 167 -7.84 -21.53 4.51
N MET A 168 -6.55 -21.46 4.10
CA MET A 168 -5.94 -22.49 3.25
C MET A 168 -4.46 -22.77 3.50
N LEU A 169 -4.14 -23.29 4.69
CA LEU A 169 -2.78 -23.72 5.08
C LEU A 169 -2.07 -24.53 3.99
N VAL A 170 -2.75 -25.53 3.41
CA VAL A 170 -2.20 -26.43 2.37
C VAL A 170 -1.85 -25.66 1.09
N ILE A 171 -2.69 -24.74 0.64
CA ILE A 171 -2.45 -23.99 -0.60
C ILE A 171 -1.42 -22.88 -0.38
N ASN A 172 -1.32 -22.33 0.83
CA ASN A 172 -0.22 -21.43 1.18
C ASN A 172 1.13 -22.16 1.16
N ARG A 173 1.18 -23.39 1.69
CA ARG A 173 2.37 -24.27 1.60
C ARG A 173 2.71 -24.62 0.14
N ILE A 174 1.74 -25.06 -0.66
CA ILE A 174 1.95 -25.37 -2.09
C ILE A 174 2.49 -24.15 -2.86
N PHE A 175 1.84 -22.98 -2.73
CA PHE A 175 2.28 -21.74 -3.36
C PHE A 175 3.70 -21.35 -2.92
N THR A 176 4.00 -21.45 -1.62
CA THR A 176 5.32 -21.11 -1.07
C THR A 176 6.42 -22.07 -1.57
N ILE A 177 6.15 -23.37 -1.63
CA ILE A 177 7.07 -24.37 -2.19
C ILE A 177 7.32 -24.08 -3.67
N MET A 178 6.25 -23.89 -4.46
CA MET A 178 6.36 -23.60 -5.90
C MET A 178 7.12 -22.29 -6.16
N TYR A 179 6.88 -21.25 -5.38
CA TYR A 179 7.61 -19.98 -5.43
C TYR A 179 9.11 -20.18 -5.18
N TRP A 180 9.50 -20.92 -4.14
CA TRP A 180 10.92 -21.16 -3.83
C TRP A 180 11.61 -22.06 -4.85
N VAL A 181 10.92 -23.08 -5.37
CA VAL A 181 11.42 -23.91 -6.47
C VAL A 181 11.66 -23.06 -7.72
N ALA A 182 10.67 -22.26 -8.14
CA ALA A 182 10.78 -21.38 -9.30
C ALA A 182 11.88 -20.32 -9.15
N THR A 183 12.01 -19.74 -7.96
CA THR A 183 13.06 -18.76 -7.63
C THR A 183 14.44 -19.41 -7.70
N THR A 184 14.62 -20.58 -7.10
CA THR A 184 15.90 -21.31 -7.10
C THR A 184 16.34 -21.69 -8.52
N PHE A 185 15.39 -22.22 -9.31
CA PHE A 185 15.63 -22.59 -10.71
C PHE A 185 15.99 -21.38 -11.58
N THR A 186 15.27 -20.26 -11.39
CA THR A 186 15.54 -18.98 -12.06
C THR A 186 16.92 -18.41 -11.71
N CYS A 187 17.32 -18.43 -10.45
CA CYS A 187 18.62 -17.92 -10.01
C CYS A 187 19.80 -18.81 -10.44
N ALA A 188 19.60 -20.12 -10.59
CA ALA A 188 20.63 -21.05 -11.05
C ALA A 188 20.96 -20.87 -12.56
N TYR A 189 19.94 -20.55 -13.37
CA TYR A 189 20.07 -20.43 -14.83
C TYR A 189 21.24 -19.56 -15.33
N PRO A 190 21.37 -18.26 -14.95
CA PRO A 190 22.45 -17.41 -15.47
C PRO A 190 23.82 -17.82 -14.93
N ILE A 191 23.89 -18.35 -13.70
CA ILE A 191 25.14 -18.79 -13.09
C ILE A 191 25.75 -19.93 -13.93
N ILE A 192 24.95 -20.93 -14.29
CA ILE A 192 25.44 -22.04 -15.11
C ILE A 192 25.73 -21.57 -16.53
N MET A 193 24.88 -20.71 -17.12
CA MET A 193 25.11 -20.16 -18.46
C MET A 193 26.45 -19.41 -18.55
N TRP A 194 26.73 -18.52 -17.60
CA TRP A 194 27.94 -17.70 -17.57
C TRP A 194 29.21 -18.53 -17.29
N ILE A 195 29.15 -19.49 -16.35
CA ILE A 195 30.30 -20.37 -16.07
C ILE A 195 30.66 -21.21 -17.30
N VAL A 196 29.66 -21.81 -17.97
CA VAL A 196 29.92 -22.63 -19.16
C VAL A 196 30.36 -21.78 -20.34
N MET A 197 29.79 -20.59 -20.55
CA MET A 197 30.21 -19.69 -21.62
C MET A 197 31.62 -19.10 -21.40
N ALA A 198 32.01 -18.77 -20.17
CA ALA A 198 33.38 -18.36 -19.85
C ALA A 198 34.42 -19.46 -20.16
N ALA A 199 34.00 -20.73 -20.09
CA ALA A 199 34.83 -21.90 -20.38
C ALA A 199 34.52 -22.56 -21.74
N ALA A 200 33.77 -21.89 -22.63
CA ALA A 200 33.21 -22.51 -23.84
C ALA A 200 34.26 -23.07 -24.80
N CYS A 201 35.43 -22.41 -24.90
CA CYS A 201 36.55 -22.84 -25.72
C CYS A 201 37.87 -22.73 -24.97
N ARG A 202 38.82 -23.59 -25.33
CA ARG A 202 40.22 -23.54 -24.87
C ARG A 202 41.15 -23.47 -26.07
N PRO A 203 41.91 -22.37 -26.29
CA PRO A 203 41.76 -21.06 -25.62
C PRO A 203 40.44 -20.36 -26.00
N LEU A 204 40.02 -19.35 -25.22
CA LEU A 204 38.68 -18.73 -25.39
C LEU A 204 38.52 -18.00 -26.73
N ASN A 205 39.57 -17.33 -27.20
CA ASN A 205 39.59 -16.61 -28.47
C ASN A 205 39.36 -17.50 -29.71
N PHE A 206 39.55 -18.83 -29.57
CA PHE A 206 39.22 -19.80 -30.61
C PHE A 206 37.74 -19.72 -31.03
N PHE A 207 36.83 -19.32 -30.12
CA PHE A 207 35.38 -19.19 -30.42
C PHE A 207 35.08 -18.35 -31.66
N TRP A 208 35.76 -17.20 -31.81
CA TRP A 208 35.57 -16.29 -32.95
C TRP A 208 36.66 -16.40 -34.01
N MET A 209 37.79 -17.06 -33.71
CA MET A 209 38.90 -17.25 -34.66
C MET A 209 38.88 -18.60 -35.41
N GLN A 210 38.02 -19.55 -35.03
CA GLN A 210 37.93 -20.89 -35.62
C GLN A 210 37.70 -20.91 -37.15
N TYR A 211 37.07 -19.88 -37.72
CA TYR A 211 36.92 -19.74 -39.18
C TYR A 211 37.97 -18.82 -39.82
N ALA A 212 38.71 -18.05 -39.01
CA ALA A 212 39.71 -17.07 -39.43
C ALA A 212 41.15 -17.61 -39.40
N GLY A 213 41.32 -18.93 -39.59
CA GLY A 213 42.62 -19.58 -39.70
C GLY A 213 43.27 -20.05 -38.39
N ALA A 214 42.57 -20.03 -37.25
CA ALA A 214 43.09 -20.64 -36.03
C ALA A 214 43.04 -22.18 -36.14
N THR A 215 44.20 -22.83 -36.06
CA THR A 215 44.33 -24.30 -36.21
C THR A 215 44.28 -25.06 -34.89
N GLU A 216 44.56 -24.40 -33.76
CA GLU A 216 44.61 -25.03 -32.44
C GLU A 216 43.54 -24.47 -31.49
N GLY A 217 42.63 -25.34 -31.08
CA GLY A 217 41.65 -25.05 -30.04
C GLY A 217 40.50 -26.06 -30.05
N LYS A 218 39.77 -26.12 -28.94
CA LYS A 218 38.57 -26.96 -28.83
C LYS A 218 37.47 -26.22 -28.08
N CYS A 219 36.28 -26.21 -28.68
CA CYS A 219 35.05 -25.72 -28.05
C CYS A 219 34.16 -26.86 -27.58
N ILE A 220 33.24 -26.57 -26.65
CA ILE A 220 32.03 -27.35 -26.45
C ILE A 220 31.13 -27.27 -27.69
N ASN A 221 30.15 -28.17 -27.84
CA ASN A 221 29.11 -28.00 -28.85
C ASN A 221 28.16 -26.87 -28.43
N THR A 222 28.52 -25.63 -28.81
CA THR A 222 27.81 -24.42 -28.38
C THR A 222 26.37 -24.38 -28.87
N LEU A 223 26.09 -24.87 -30.08
CA LEU A 223 24.74 -24.88 -30.65
C LEU A 223 23.81 -25.83 -29.87
N MET A 224 24.29 -27.04 -29.54
CA MET A 224 23.54 -27.95 -28.65
C MET A 224 23.39 -27.39 -27.24
N PHE A 225 24.41 -26.72 -26.71
CA PHE A 225 24.33 -26.04 -25.42
C PHE A 225 23.24 -24.95 -25.42
N PHE A 226 23.18 -24.10 -26.44
CA PHE A 226 22.14 -23.09 -26.63
C PHE A 226 20.74 -23.71 -26.76
N LEU A 227 20.60 -24.81 -27.49
CA LEU A 227 19.33 -25.54 -27.61
C LEU A 227 18.86 -26.09 -26.26
N VAL A 228 19.73 -26.78 -25.52
CA VAL A 228 19.41 -27.32 -24.19
C VAL A 228 19.06 -26.21 -23.20
N PHE A 229 19.83 -25.12 -23.15
CA PHE A 229 19.52 -23.99 -22.28
C PHE A 229 18.26 -23.23 -22.72
N GLY A 230 17.95 -23.21 -24.02
CA GLY A 230 16.67 -22.75 -24.56
C GLY A 230 15.49 -23.53 -23.99
N ILE A 231 15.58 -24.86 -24.00
CA ILE A 231 14.56 -25.76 -23.41
C ILE A 231 14.45 -25.55 -21.89
N VAL A 232 15.56 -25.49 -21.16
CA VAL A 232 15.58 -25.21 -19.71
C VAL A 232 14.89 -23.89 -19.38
N ASN A 233 15.13 -22.84 -20.18
CA ASN A 233 14.50 -21.55 -19.98
C ASN A 233 12.98 -21.58 -20.27
N MET A 234 12.54 -22.32 -21.30
CA MET A 234 11.12 -22.54 -21.60
C MET A 234 10.41 -23.30 -20.48
N VAL A 235 11.06 -24.33 -19.91
CA VAL A 235 10.57 -25.02 -18.71
C VAL A 235 10.43 -24.05 -17.54
N ASN A 236 11.34 -23.09 -17.38
CA ASN A 236 11.21 -22.05 -16.36
C ASN A 236 10.00 -21.12 -16.60
N ASP A 237 9.71 -20.75 -17.86
CA ASP A 237 8.50 -19.97 -18.20
C ASP A 237 7.23 -20.71 -17.75
N VAL A 238 7.14 -22.01 -18.06
CA VAL A 238 6.02 -22.87 -17.67
C VAL A 238 5.91 -23.00 -16.15
N ILE A 239 7.03 -23.20 -15.44
CA ILE A 239 7.04 -23.26 -13.97
C ILE A 239 6.47 -21.96 -13.38
N ILE A 240 6.98 -20.80 -13.81
CA ILE A 240 6.53 -19.49 -13.33
C ILE A 240 5.04 -19.26 -13.63
N LEU A 241 4.58 -19.61 -14.83
CA LEU A 241 3.17 -19.49 -15.23
C LEU A 241 2.23 -20.30 -14.33
N ILE A 242 2.68 -21.44 -13.79
CA ILE A 242 1.86 -22.31 -12.94
C ILE A 242 1.83 -21.84 -11.46
N VAL A 243 2.87 -21.13 -10.96
CA VAL A 243 2.95 -20.65 -9.55
C VAL A 243 1.65 -20.02 -9.01
N PRO A 244 0.98 -19.06 -9.69
CA PRO A 244 -0.22 -18.42 -9.16
C PRO A 244 -1.52 -19.24 -9.37
N ILE A 245 -1.52 -20.27 -10.21
CA ILE A 245 -2.75 -21.00 -10.61
C ILE A 245 -3.52 -21.61 -9.42
N PRO A 246 -2.88 -22.30 -8.43
CA PRO A 246 -3.59 -22.88 -7.29
C PRO A 246 -4.36 -21.86 -6.43
N ARG A 247 -3.92 -20.59 -6.43
CA ARG A 247 -4.62 -19.48 -5.77
C ARG A 247 -5.75 -18.93 -6.66
N ILE A 248 -5.47 -18.68 -7.94
CA ILE A 248 -6.45 -18.13 -8.90
C ILE A 248 -7.69 -19.02 -9.03
N LEU A 249 -7.53 -20.35 -9.06
CA LEU A 249 -8.65 -21.28 -9.25
C LEU A 249 -9.68 -21.29 -8.11
N LYS A 250 -9.32 -20.83 -6.91
CA LYS A 250 -10.24 -20.76 -5.75
C LYS A 250 -10.82 -19.36 -5.51
N LEU A 251 -10.48 -18.38 -6.33
CA LEU A 251 -10.96 -17.00 -6.19
C LEU A 251 -12.28 -16.78 -6.97
N HIS A 252 -13.38 -16.62 -6.24
CA HIS A 252 -14.72 -16.34 -6.79
C HIS A 252 -14.85 -14.88 -7.31
N MET A 253 -14.15 -14.59 -8.41
CA MET A 253 -13.98 -13.24 -8.93
C MET A 253 -15.14 -12.76 -9.80
N ASN A 254 -15.53 -11.50 -9.60
CA ASN A 254 -16.45 -10.79 -10.49
C ASN A 254 -15.85 -10.68 -11.92
N LYS A 255 -16.68 -10.72 -12.97
CA LYS A 255 -16.28 -10.88 -14.39
C LYS A 255 -15.16 -9.91 -14.84
N ARG A 256 -15.14 -8.68 -14.31
CA ARG A 256 -14.10 -7.68 -14.59
C ARG A 256 -12.72 -8.04 -14.02
N LYS A 257 -12.64 -8.49 -12.76
CA LYS A 257 -11.39 -8.95 -12.14
C LYS A 257 -10.86 -10.19 -12.88
N LYS A 258 -11.75 -11.08 -13.32
CA LYS A 258 -11.43 -12.27 -14.14
C LYS A 258 -10.77 -11.92 -15.47
N PHE A 259 -11.22 -10.86 -16.15
CA PHE A 259 -10.60 -10.38 -17.40
C PHE A 259 -9.17 -9.87 -17.19
N SER A 260 -8.90 -9.14 -16.10
CA SER A 260 -7.55 -8.64 -15.78
C SER A 260 -6.56 -9.77 -15.52
N VAL A 261 -6.95 -10.79 -14.75
CA VAL A 261 -6.10 -11.97 -14.48
C VAL A 261 -5.92 -12.82 -15.72
N ALA A 262 -6.97 -12.99 -16.54
CA ALA A 262 -6.85 -13.66 -17.83
C ALA A 262 -5.87 -12.95 -18.78
N GLY A 263 -5.82 -11.61 -18.79
CA GLY A 263 -4.85 -10.84 -19.58
C GLY A 263 -3.40 -11.09 -19.17
N ILE A 264 -3.12 -11.14 -17.86
CA ILE A 264 -1.77 -11.44 -17.32
C ILE A 264 -1.36 -12.87 -17.71
N MET A 265 -2.25 -13.85 -17.55
CA MET A 265 -2.00 -15.25 -17.90
C MET A 265 -1.86 -15.47 -19.42
N LEU A 266 -2.61 -14.73 -20.23
CA LEU A 266 -2.51 -14.77 -21.69
C LEU A 266 -1.16 -14.21 -22.17
N LEU A 267 -0.67 -13.12 -21.60
CA LEU A 267 0.67 -12.62 -21.93
C LEU A 267 1.78 -13.57 -21.43
N GLY A 268 1.61 -14.18 -20.25
CA GLY A 268 2.52 -15.23 -19.77
C GLY A 268 2.57 -16.45 -20.69
N SER A 269 1.43 -16.87 -21.25
CA SER A 269 1.40 -17.94 -22.26
C SER A 269 2.06 -17.55 -23.59
N PHE A 270 2.02 -16.26 -23.97
CA PHE A 270 2.72 -15.76 -25.15
C PHE A 270 4.26 -15.83 -24.97
N VAL A 271 4.78 -15.56 -23.77
CA VAL A 271 6.22 -15.75 -23.48
C VAL A 271 6.64 -17.20 -23.73
N CYS A 272 5.83 -18.18 -23.29
CA CYS A 272 6.08 -19.59 -23.57
C CYS A 272 6.08 -19.89 -25.09
N VAL A 273 5.18 -19.26 -25.86
CA VAL A 273 5.17 -19.40 -27.34
C VAL A 273 6.42 -18.80 -27.97
N ALA A 274 6.87 -17.62 -27.53
CA ALA A 274 8.12 -17.01 -28.00
C ALA A 274 9.33 -17.93 -27.72
N SER A 275 9.39 -18.54 -26.52
CA SER A 275 10.42 -19.53 -26.17
C SER A 275 10.36 -20.79 -27.05
N ILE A 276 9.16 -21.29 -27.39
CA ILE A 276 9.00 -22.42 -28.32
C ILE A 276 9.50 -22.07 -29.73
N VAL A 277 9.14 -20.90 -30.25
CA VAL A 277 9.60 -20.45 -31.58
C VAL A 277 11.12 -20.23 -31.58
N ARG A 278 11.70 -19.72 -30.49
CA ARG A 278 13.16 -19.63 -30.31
C ARG A 278 13.82 -21.01 -30.34
N ILE A 279 13.26 -22.01 -29.66
CA ILE A 279 13.75 -23.40 -29.69
C ILE A 279 13.70 -24.00 -31.09
N TYR A 280 12.65 -23.71 -31.88
CA TYR A 280 12.55 -24.13 -33.27
C TYR A 280 13.71 -23.57 -34.12
N TYR A 281 13.98 -22.26 -34.04
CA TYR A 281 15.11 -21.67 -34.75
C TYR A 281 16.47 -22.15 -34.25
N LEU A 282 16.63 -22.44 -32.95
CA LEU A 282 17.84 -23.06 -32.41
C LEU A 282 18.03 -24.51 -32.90
N THR A 283 16.95 -25.25 -33.13
CA THR A 283 16.98 -26.60 -33.72
C THR A 283 17.30 -26.57 -35.21
N LEU A 284 16.82 -25.56 -35.94
CA LEU A 284 17.28 -25.30 -37.30
C LEU A 284 18.78 -24.97 -37.32
N LEU A 285 19.24 -24.14 -36.39
CA LEU A 285 20.63 -23.70 -36.32
C LEU A 285 21.64 -24.85 -36.08
N THR A 286 21.25 -25.95 -35.41
CA THR A 286 22.11 -27.14 -35.24
C THR A 286 22.27 -27.99 -36.50
N THR A 287 21.46 -27.75 -37.54
CA THR A 287 21.45 -28.52 -38.80
C THR A 287 21.63 -27.66 -40.06
N ALA A 288 21.57 -26.33 -39.94
CA ALA A 288 21.72 -25.39 -41.04
C ALA A 288 23.17 -25.26 -41.52
N VAL A 289 23.36 -25.30 -42.84
CA VAL A 289 24.62 -24.90 -43.51
C VAL A 289 24.74 -23.38 -43.50
N ASP A 290 23.64 -22.67 -43.76
CA ASP A 290 23.58 -21.20 -43.67
C ASP A 290 23.25 -20.74 -42.25
N ILE A 291 24.28 -20.75 -41.41
CA ILE A 291 24.18 -20.40 -39.99
C ILE A 291 23.76 -18.93 -39.81
N THR A 292 24.27 -18.01 -40.64
CA THR A 292 24.08 -16.56 -40.42
C THR A 292 22.67 -16.09 -40.76
N PHE A 293 22.01 -16.70 -41.75
CA PHE A 293 20.61 -16.39 -42.07
C PHE A 293 19.67 -16.80 -40.92
N ILE A 294 19.78 -18.04 -40.43
CA ILE A 294 18.95 -18.60 -39.35
C ILE A 294 19.21 -17.92 -37.98
N LEU A 295 20.42 -17.37 -37.79
CA LEU A 295 20.79 -16.62 -36.59
C LEU A 295 19.95 -15.35 -36.39
N GLY A 296 19.46 -14.72 -37.47
CA GLY A 296 18.62 -13.52 -37.41
C GLY A 296 17.32 -13.74 -36.61
N PRO A 297 16.46 -14.69 -37.02
CA PRO A 297 15.29 -15.11 -36.26
C PRO A 297 15.62 -15.52 -34.82
N ALA A 298 16.70 -16.29 -34.61
CA ALA A 298 17.08 -16.74 -33.26
C ALA A 298 17.32 -15.54 -32.32
N PHE A 299 18.13 -14.55 -32.73
CA PHE A 299 18.34 -13.31 -31.97
C PHE A 299 17.08 -12.44 -31.85
N GLY A 300 16.26 -12.38 -32.90
CA GLY A 300 14.97 -11.67 -32.86
C GLY A 300 14.09 -12.20 -31.72
N TRP A 301 13.88 -13.51 -31.66
CA TRP A 301 13.10 -14.13 -30.60
C TRP A 301 13.76 -14.05 -29.22
N SER A 302 15.10 -14.17 -29.11
CA SER A 302 15.84 -13.87 -27.85
C SER A 302 15.60 -12.45 -27.33
N SER A 303 15.40 -11.46 -28.21
CA SER A 303 15.13 -10.08 -27.81
C SER A 303 13.66 -9.81 -27.48
N LEU A 304 12.73 -10.56 -28.09
CA LEU A 304 11.29 -10.38 -27.89
C LEU A 304 10.80 -11.02 -26.59
N GLU A 305 11.32 -12.19 -26.23
CA GLU A 305 10.96 -12.94 -25.01
C GLU A 305 11.02 -12.08 -23.72
N PRO A 306 12.17 -11.47 -23.34
CA PRO A 306 12.24 -10.62 -22.14
C PRO A 306 11.40 -9.34 -22.29
N SER A 307 11.31 -8.76 -23.49
CA SER A 307 10.56 -7.51 -23.71
C SER A 307 9.06 -7.70 -23.46
N VAL A 308 8.49 -8.82 -23.91
CA VAL A 308 7.07 -9.17 -23.63
C VAL A 308 6.87 -9.56 -22.17
N ALA A 309 7.83 -10.26 -21.56
CA ALA A 309 7.77 -10.56 -20.13
C ALA A 309 7.80 -9.29 -19.25
N ILE A 310 8.59 -8.27 -19.61
CA ILE A 310 8.60 -6.95 -18.94
C ILE A 310 7.23 -6.26 -19.04
N ILE A 311 6.61 -6.26 -20.22
CA ILE A 311 5.25 -5.72 -20.41
C ILE A 311 4.26 -6.44 -19.48
N GLY A 312 4.33 -7.78 -19.44
CA GLY A 312 3.48 -8.61 -18.57
C GLY A 312 3.66 -8.33 -17.08
N ALA A 313 4.90 -8.13 -16.64
CA ALA A 313 5.23 -7.78 -15.26
C ALA A 313 4.64 -6.41 -14.85
N CYS A 314 4.42 -5.49 -15.79
CA CYS A 314 3.92 -4.14 -15.50
C CYS A 314 2.39 -4.00 -15.57
N LEU A 315 1.70 -4.87 -16.32
CA LEU A 315 0.23 -4.82 -16.48
C LEU A 315 -0.58 -4.75 -15.18
N PRO A 316 -0.28 -5.49 -14.09
CA PRO A 316 -1.10 -5.48 -12.87
C PRO A 316 -1.16 -4.11 -12.20
N THR A 317 -0.10 -3.31 -12.31
CA THR A 317 0.02 -1.97 -11.72
C THR A 317 -0.88 -0.94 -12.42
N TYR A 318 -1.39 -1.21 -13.63
CA TYR A 318 -2.18 -0.22 -14.40
C TYR A 318 -3.66 -0.17 -14.04
N ALA A 319 -4.15 -1.05 -13.16
CA ALA A 319 -5.56 -1.09 -12.76
C ALA A 319 -6.18 0.26 -12.36
N PRO A 320 -5.46 1.20 -11.71
CA PRO A 320 -6.01 2.53 -11.37
C PRO A 320 -6.25 3.43 -12.59
N LEU A 321 -5.50 3.26 -13.68
CA LEU A 321 -5.62 4.12 -14.88
C LEU A 321 -6.96 3.89 -15.58
N PHE A 322 -7.38 2.63 -15.69
CA PHE A 322 -8.64 2.25 -16.34
C PHE A 322 -9.89 2.73 -15.59
N ARG A 323 -9.80 3.04 -14.29
CA ARG A 323 -10.91 3.67 -13.53
C ARG A 323 -11.15 5.12 -14.00
N GLY A 324 -10.08 5.88 -14.23
CA GLY A 324 -10.15 7.32 -14.56
C GLY A 324 -10.67 7.65 -15.96
N ILE A 325 -10.38 6.79 -16.95
CA ILE A 325 -10.87 6.97 -18.34
C ILE A 325 -12.40 6.90 -18.39
N ARG A 326 -13.02 6.07 -17.54
CA ARG A 326 -14.47 5.83 -17.56
C ARG A 326 -15.31 7.05 -17.14
N ASN A 327 -14.82 7.89 -16.24
CA ASN A 327 -15.52 9.13 -15.85
C ASN A 327 -15.49 10.22 -16.93
N LYS A 328 -14.66 10.10 -17.97
CA LYS A 328 -14.74 10.95 -19.18
C LYS A 328 -15.67 10.39 -20.26
N GLY A 329 -16.14 9.15 -20.12
CA GLY A 329 -16.95 8.45 -21.13
C GLY A 329 -18.47 8.57 -20.98
N SER A 330 -19.00 9.03 -19.84
CA SER A 330 -20.46 9.08 -19.61
C SER A 330 -21.11 10.45 -19.91
N ASN A 331 -20.38 11.39 -20.51
CA ASN A 331 -20.95 12.64 -21.04
C ASN A 331 -21.16 12.56 -22.56
N THR A 332 -22.03 11.63 -22.99
CA THR A 332 -22.77 11.75 -24.25
C THR A 332 -24.25 11.58 -23.92
N GLY A 333 -25.07 12.51 -24.40
CA GLY A 333 -26.30 12.87 -23.70
C GLY A 333 -27.53 12.03 -24.04
N THR A 334 -28.43 11.94 -23.06
CA THR A 334 -29.88 12.00 -23.33
C THR A 334 -30.46 13.13 -22.51
N SER A 335 -31.09 14.08 -23.21
CA SER A 335 -31.72 15.26 -22.61
C SER A 335 -33.07 14.88 -22.02
N GLN A 336 -33.32 15.27 -20.76
CA GLN A 336 -34.67 15.62 -20.32
C GLN A 336 -34.63 16.96 -19.58
N LYS A 337 -35.55 17.84 -19.97
CA LYS A 337 -35.63 19.23 -19.53
C LYS A 337 -36.20 19.32 -18.11
N GLY A 338 -35.61 20.17 -17.29
CA GLY A 338 -36.12 20.58 -15.98
C GLY A 338 -35.47 21.90 -15.59
N SER A 339 -36.01 23.01 -16.10
CA SER A 339 -35.46 24.35 -15.86
C SER A 339 -35.73 24.81 -14.45
N HIS A 340 -34.71 25.28 -13.74
CA HIS A 340 -34.79 26.55 -13.01
C HIS A 340 -33.39 27.17 -12.84
N HIS A 341 -33.16 28.29 -13.51
CA HIS A 341 -32.00 29.15 -13.28
C HIS A 341 -32.17 29.95 -11.99
N ILE A 342 -31.12 29.99 -11.16
CA ILE A 342 -30.79 31.20 -10.38
C ILE A 342 -29.33 31.53 -10.71
N ASN A 343 -29.10 32.72 -11.27
CA ASN A 343 -27.77 33.24 -11.52
C ASN A 343 -27.23 33.91 -10.25
N LEU A 344 -26.05 33.50 -9.78
CA LEU A 344 -25.09 34.43 -9.18
C LEU A 344 -23.84 34.45 -10.05
N SER A 345 -23.73 35.50 -10.87
CA SER A 345 -22.53 35.82 -11.65
C SER A 345 -21.73 36.92 -10.95
N GLN A 346 -20.41 36.92 -11.17
CA GLN A 346 -19.40 37.86 -10.64
C GLN A 346 -18.96 37.51 -9.19
N THR A 347 -17.68 37.35 -8.85
CA THR A 347 -16.42 37.84 -9.48
C THR A 347 -15.24 36.81 -9.25
N PRO A 348 -13.96 37.01 -9.64
CA PRO A 348 -13.27 35.98 -10.42
C PRO A 348 -11.98 35.37 -9.80
N ASN A 349 -11.43 34.36 -10.48
CA ASN A 349 -10.01 33.99 -10.49
C ASN A 349 -9.30 33.69 -9.14
N PHE A 350 -9.72 32.62 -8.45
CA PHE A 350 -8.85 31.93 -7.47
C PHE A 350 -8.75 30.40 -7.65
N LEU A 351 -9.26 29.85 -8.76
CA LEU A 351 -9.24 28.42 -9.06
C LEU A 351 -8.20 28.06 -10.13
N LYS A 352 -6.92 28.01 -9.73
CA LYS A 352 -5.88 27.31 -10.52
C LYS A 352 -4.85 26.55 -9.68
N GLN A 353 -5.18 26.14 -8.45
CA GLN A 353 -4.31 25.24 -7.67
C GLN A 353 -5.05 24.38 -6.62
N GLN A 354 -6.19 23.78 -6.98
CA GLN A 354 -6.84 22.78 -6.12
C GLN A 354 -7.63 21.73 -6.93
N SER A 355 -6.90 20.72 -7.44
CA SER A 355 -7.51 19.47 -7.92
C SER A 355 -6.47 18.35 -7.90
N HIS A 356 -6.37 17.64 -6.78
CA HIS A 356 -6.10 16.19 -6.68
C HIS A 356 -5.77 15.82 -5.22
N PHE A 357 -6.81 15.69 -4.39
CA PHE A 357 -6.71 14.85 -3.19
C PHE A 357 -8.02 14.10 -3.00
N ARG A 358 -8.05 12.89 -3.55
CA ARG A 358 -9.07 11.88 -3.28
C ARG A 358 -8.31 10.60 -2.96
N ILE A 359 -8.24 10.26 -1.68
CA ILE A 359 -7.72 8.96 -1.26
C ILE A 359 -8.81 7.94 -1.61
N GLU A 360 -8.56 7.11 -2.63
CA GLU A 360 -9.28 5.85 -2.81
C GLU A 360 -8.38 4.70 -2.32
N GLU A 361 -9.02 3.74 -1.67
CA GLU A 361 -8.42 2.59 -1.00
C GLU A 361 -7.91 1.53 -2.01
N SER A 362 -6.80 0.86 -1.67
CA SER A 362 -6.16 -0.28 -2.38
C SER A 362 -6.12 -0.22 -3.94
N ASP A 363 -5.04 0.36 -4.47
CA ASP A 363 -4.86 0.59 -5.92
C ASP A 363 -4.06 -0.51 -6.68
N GLU A 364 -4.00 -1.73 -6.13
CA GLU A 364 -3.69 -2.95 -6.91
C GLU A 364 -4.96 -3.76 -7.19
N VAL A 365 -4.87 -4.80 -8.05
CA VAL A 365 -6.04 -5.64 -8.39
C VAL A 365 -6.38 -6.55 -7.20
N GLU A 366 -7.04 -5.99 -6.18
CA GLU A 366 -7.43 -6.74 -5.00
C GLU A 366 -8.47 -7.81 -5.36
N LEU A 367 -8.14 -9.09 -5.22
CA LEU A 367 -8.98 -10.21 -5.67
C LEU A 367 -9.96 -10.72 -4.62
N THR A 368 -10.50 -9.85 -3.77
CA THR A 368 -11.51 -10.22 -2.78
C THR A 368 -12.93 -10.12 -3.34
N SER A 369 -13.82 -10.99 -2.85
CA SER A 369 -15.25 -11.05 -3.19
C SER A 369 -16.12 -10.93 -1.93
N LYS A 370 -16.69 -9.75 -1.68
CA LYS A 370 -17.81 -9.62 -0.73
C LYS A 370 -19.12 -9.54 -1.53
N LYS A 371 -20.04 -10.49 -1.29
CA LYS A 371 -21.43 -10.42 -1.77
C LYS A 371 -22.17 -9.46 -0.84
N SER A 372 -22.62 -8.33 -1.37
CA SER A 372 -23.56 -7.46 -0.68
C SER A 372 -24.97 -8.07 -0.71
N TYR A 373 -25.45 -8.51 0.45
CA TYR A 373 -26.89 -8.55 0.70
C TYR A 373 -27.29 -7.18 1.23
N PHE A 374 -28.03 -6.42 0.43
CA PHE A 374 -28.67 -5.18 0.85
C PHE A 374 -30.13 -5.28 0.42
N GLN A 375 -31.03 -5.44 1.38
CA GLN A 375 -32.45 -5.57 1.13
C GLN A 375 -33.11 -4.23 1.46
N SER A 376 -33.51 -3.49 0.42
CA SER A 376 -34.18 -2.21 0.60
C SER A 376 -35.66 -2.40 0.90
N THR A 377 -36.15 -1.78 1.97
CA THR A 377 -37.57 -1.47 2.15
C THR A 377 -37.71 0.03 2.39
N GLY A 378 -38.56 0.68 1.59
CA GLY A 378 -38.80 2.12 1.66
C GLY A 378 -40.26 2.45 1.35
N GLY A 379 -40.79 3.39 2.13
CA GLY A 379 -42.16 3.96 2.12
C GLY A 379 -42.35 4.62 3.50
N SER A 380 -42.58 5.93 3.68
CA SER A 380 -43.60 6.82 3.10
C SER A 380 -45.03 6.35 3.42
N ARG A 381 -45.95 7.19 3.95
CA ARG A 381 -45.90 8.63 4.32
C ARG A 381 -47.10 8.99 5.25
N ASP A 382 -47.46 10.29 5.33
CA ASP A 382 -48.71 10.89 5.87
C ASP A 382 -48.75 11.18 7.39
N GLY A 383 -49.25 12.31 7.91
CA GLY A 383 -49.75 13.60 7.36
C GLY A 383 -49.77 14.67 8.50
N GLU A 384 -49.50 15.97 8.28
CA GLU A 384 -50.43 17.08 7.97
C GLU A 384 -50.69 18.07 9.15
N GLY A 385 -50.89 19.37 8.84
CA GLY A 385 -51.28 20.48 9.74
C GLY A 385 -50.13 21.41 10.22
N SER A 386 -49.97 22.67 9.78
CA SER A 386 -50.78 23.92 10.00
C SER A 386 -50.68 24.47 11.44
N ILE A 387 -50.48 25.77 11.74
CA ILE A 387 -50.53 27.04 10.97
C ILE A 387 -49.82 28.19 11.78
N GLU A 388 -49.47 29.31 11.14
CA GLU A 388 -49.21 30.72 11.60
C GLU A 388 -48.78 31.00 13.07
N SER A 389 -47.64 31.64 13.40
CA SER A 389 -47.16 33.02 13.15
C SER A 389 -47.90 34.15 13.88
N GLU A 390 -47.20 34.89 14.76
CA GLU A 390 -47.25 36.37 14.80
C GLU A 390 -46.12 37.01 15.63
N ASP A 391 -45.82 38.24 15.22
CA ASP A 391 -44.86 39.27 15.65
C ASP A 391 -44.67 39.50 17.18
N GLY A 392 -43.63 40.17 17.68
CA GLY A 392 -42.63 41.02 17.00
C GLY A 392 -42.76 42.49 17.40
N ALA A 393 -42.14 42.92 18.50
CA ALA A 393 -42.02 44.34 18.84
C ALA A 393 -40.75 44.66 19.64
N ARG A 394 -40.10 45.78 19.29
CA ARG A 394 -38.86 46.30 19.90
C ARG A 394 -39.09 47.77 20.23
N SER A 395 -38.88 48.20 21.48
CA SER A 395 -38.91 49.61 21.87
C SER A 395 -37.97 49.87 23.05
N SER A 396 -37.51 51.11 23.21
CA SER A 396 -36.38 51.46 24.07
C SER A 396 -36.57 52.77 24.82
N ARG A 397 -35.85 52.87 25.94
CA ARG A 397 -35.48 54.05 26.75
C ARG A 397 -36.31 54.32 28.00
N ASP A 398 -35.58 54.88 28.95
CA ASP A 398 -35.84 55.01 30.38
C ASP A 398 -36.22 56.45 30.74
N ALA A 399 -37.06 56.59 31.77
CA ALA A 399 -37.26 57.81 32.55
C ALA A 399 -38.16 57.50 33.78
N ARG A 400 -37.60 56.90 34.84
CA ARG A 400 -38.03 57.11 36.26
C ARG A 400 -37.12 56.30 37.19
N GLY A 401 -36.37 56.99 38.03
CA GLY A 401 -35.43 56.35 38.97
C GLY A 401 -36.14 55.46 40.00
N ILE A 402 -36.10 54.14 39.76
CA ILE A 402 -36.44 53.10 40.72
C ILE A 402 -35.18 52.29 40.96
N THR A 403 -34.72 52.24 42.22
CA THR A 403 -33.57 51.43 42.62
C THR A 403 -33.91 49.95 42.48
N VAL A 404 -33.42 49.31 41.42
CA VAL A 404 -33.53 47.86 41.25
C VAL A 404 -32.42 47.19 42.05
N THR A 405 -32.72 46.81 43.29
CA THR A 405 -31.97 45.80 44.04
C THR A 405 -32.28 44.39 43.52
N SER A 406 -31.96 44.13 42.25
CA SER A 406 -31.87 42.76 41.75
C SER A 406 -30.50 42.20 42.15
N GLN A 407 -30.50 41.09 42.89
CA GLN A 407 -29.25 40.43 43.27
C GLN A 407 -28.44 40.10 42.01
N VAL A 408 -27.16 40.50 42.00
CA VAL A 408 -26.21 40.03 41.00
C VAL A 408 -25.92 38.57 41.32
N GLN A 409 -26.79 37.68 40.84
CA GLN A 409 -26.45 36.28 40.68
C GLN A 409 -25.32 36.26 39.66
N VAL A 410 -24.08 36.13 40.15
CA VAL A 410 -22.88 36.12 39.30
C VAL A 410 -22.95 34.83 38.49
N VAL A 411 -23.51 34.93 37.27
CA VAL A 411 -23.43 33.90 36.24
C VAL A 411 -21.94 33.75 35.94
N ARG A 412 -21.30 32.80 36.64
CA ARG A 412 -19.90 32.47 36.40
C ARG A 412 -19.82 31.87 35.01
N ASP A 413 -18.90 32.43 34.23
CA ASP A 413 -18.70 32.03 32.84
C ASP A 413 -18.46 30.52 32.75
N VAL A 414 -19.43 29.80 32.21
CA VAL A 414 -19.53 28.32 32.24
C VAL A 414 -18.43 27.67 31.37
N ALA A 415 -17.66 28.51 30.68
CA ALA A 415 -16.61 28.14 29.75
C ALA A 415 -15.44 27.36 30.39
N SER A 416 -15.16 27.50 31.69
CA SER A 416 -13.93 26.99 32.35
C SER A 416 -14.17 25.87 33.38
N VAL A 417 -14.93 24.85 32.97
CA VAL A 417 -15.39 23.74 33.84
C VAL A 417 -14.52 22.47 33.72
N ARG A 418 -14.44 21.69 34.81
CA ARG A 418 -13.97 20.30 34.86
C ARG A 418 -15.19 19.37 34.99
N LEU A 419 -15.77 19.00 33.86
CA LEU A 419 -17.01 18.25 33.79
C LEU A 419 -16.81 16.82 34.29
N VAL A 420 -17.53 16.43 35.32
CA VAL A 420 -17.62 15.05 35.83
C VAL A 420 -19.06 14.57 35.81
N ARG A 421 -19.25 13.29 35.50
CA ARG A 421 -20.49 12.56 35.75
C ARG A 421 -20.24 11.61 36.92
N PHE A 422 -21.07 11.66 37.96
CA PHE A 422 -20.78 10.96 39.20
C PHE A 422 -22.04 10.47 39.90
N LEU A 423 -21.93 9.35 40.60
CA LEU A 423 -22.89 8.93 41.61
C LEU A 423 -22.57 9.70 42.91
N ALA A 424 -23.53 10.45 43.43
CA ALA A 424 -23.38 11.13 44.71
C ALA A 424 -23.67 10.19 45.90
N LYS A 425 -23.23 10.56 47.11
CA LYS A 425 -23.55 9.80 48.34
C LYS A 425 -25.06 9.67 48.60
N ASN A 426 -25.89 10.58 48.08
CA ASN A 426 -27.35 10.51 48.14
C ASN A 426 -28.00 9.47 47.19
N GLY A 427 -27.19 8.73 46.42
CA GLY A 427 -27.66 7.66 45.53
C GLY A 427 -28.16 8.11 44.16
N ARG A 428 -28.13 9.41 43.85
CA ARG A 428 -28.47 9.94 42.51
C ARG A 428 -27.22 10.27 41.71
N THR A 429 -27.33 10.15 40.39
CA THR A 429 -26.29 10.57 39.43
C THR A 429 -26.46 12.04 39.07
N TYR A 430 -25.35 12.76 38.99
CA TYR A 430 -25.31 14.17 38.56
C TYR A 430 -24.19 14.39 37.55
N TYR A 431 -24.33 15.44 36.75
CA TYR A 431 -23.19 16.13 36.13
C TYR A 431 -22.73 17.26 37.06
N GLY A 432 -21.45 17.61 37.04
CA GLY A 432 -20.92 18.69 37.87
C GLY A 432 -19.53 19.20 37.47
N ASP A 433 -19.15 20.33 38.06
CA ASP A 433 -17.81 20.90 38.00
C ASP A 433 -16.99 20.41 39.20
N ALA A 434 -15.90 19.68 38.92
CA ALA A 434 -15.09 19.00 39.93
C ALA A 434 -14.32 19.98 40.84
N ILE A 435 -14.55 19.90 42.15
CA ILE A 435 -13.83 20.70 43.14
C ILE A 435 -12.53 19.99 43.51
N LEU A 436 -11.40 20.58 43.12
CA LEU A 436 -10.06 20.04 43.38
C LEU A 436 -9.31 20.78 44.49
N PRO A 437 -8.47 20.07 45.27
CA PRO A 437 -7.53 20.72 46.18
C PRO A 437 -6.57 21.68 45.46
N LYS A 438 -6.14 22.74 46.14
CA LYS A 438 -5.26 23.76 45.56
C LYS A 438 -3.94 23.11 45.08
N GLY A 439 -3.63 23.28 43.79
CA GLY A 439 -2.43 22.72 43.16
C GLY A 439 -2.58 21.30 42.61
N VAL A 440 -3.76 20.67 42.75
CA VAL A 440 -4.06 19.36 42.14
C VAL A 440 -4.84 19.56 40.84
N SER A 441 -4.39 18.93 39.77
CA SER A 441 -5.08 18.90 38.46
C SER A 441 -5.81 17.59 38.17
N ASP A 442 -5.48 16.51 38.89
CA ASP A 442 -6.05 15.16 38.72
C ASP A 442 -7.50 15.10 39.22
N ILE A 443 -8.45 14.99 38.29
CA ILE A 443 -9.88 14.87 38.57
C ILE A 443 -10.22 13.61 39.40
N ALA A 444 -9.41 12.54 39.35
CA ALA A 444 -9.62 11.35 40.19
C ALA A 444 -9.44 11.62 41.70
N LYS A 445 -8.91 12.80 42.09
CA LYS A 445 -8.83 13.24 43.49
C LYS A 445 -10.04 14.08 43.94
N ALA A 446 -11.00 14.36 43.06
CA ALA A 446 -12.20 15.12 43.42
C ALA A 446 -13.11 14.31 44.35
N THR A 447 -13.39 14.85 45.53
CA THR A 447 -14.34 14.28 46.50
C THR A 447 -15.70 14.99 46.48
N GLN A 448 -15.78 16.15 45.84
CA GLN A 448 -16.97 16.98 45.72
C GLN A 448 -17.05 17.62 44.34
N ALA A 449 -18.27 17.91 43.87
CA ALA A 449 -18.51 18.69 42.67
C ALA A 449 -19.68 19.66 42.86
N LYS A 450 -19.64 20.79 42.16
CA LYS A 450 -20.80 21.68 42.00
C LYS A 450 -21.74 21.11 40.94
N VAL A 451 -23.02 20.93 41.26
CA VAL A 451 -23.99 20.33 40.34
C VAL A 451 -24.22 21.23 39.13
N ILE A 452 -24.15 20.65 37.94
CA ILE A 452 -24.52 21.28 36.67
C ILE A 452 -25.96 20.90 36.34
N THR A 453 -26.74 21.87 35.89
CA THR A 453 -28.13 21.67 35.42
C THR A 453 -28.28 22.17 33.99
N GLY A 454 -29.20 21.57 33.22
CA GLY A 454 -29.39 21.86 31.80
C GLY A 454 -28.74 20.82 30.87
N GLU A 455 -28.56 21.18 29.61
CA GLU A 455 -28.01 20.31 28.56
C GLU A 455 -26.50 20.48 28.44
N ILE A 456 -25.74 19.38 28.51
CA ILE A 456 -24.26 19.40 28.51
C ILE A 456 -23.68 20.01 27.23
N PHE A 457 -24.26 19.70 26.07
CA PHE A 457 -23.89 20.30 24.78
C PHE A 457 -24.71 21.55 24.42
N GLY A 458 -25.69 21.90 25.27
CA GLY A 458 -26.60 23.02 25.09
C GLY A 458 -26.41 24.07 26.19
N LYS A 459 -27.53 24.67 26.64
CA LYS A 459 -27.50 25.62 27.76
C LYS A 459 -27.45 24.86 29.09
N HIS A 460 -26.42 25.14 29.88
CA HIS A 460 -26.27 24.62 31.24
C HIS A 460 -25.70 25.67 32.19
N GLU A 461 -25.94 25.48 33.49
CA GLU A 461 -25.48 26.36 34.57
C GLU A 461 -24.80 25.53 35.68
N VAL A 462 -23.62 25.98 36.13
CA VAL A 462 -22.95 25.45 37.33
C VAL A 462 -23.58 26.09 38.56
N THR A 463 -24.38 25.33 39.28
CA THR A 463 -25.07 25.81 40.48
C THR A 463 -24.13 25.94 41.69
N ASP A 464 -24.58 26.62 42.74
CA ASP A 464 -23.90 26.60 44.04
C ASP A 464 -24.20 25.34 44.88
N GLN A 465 -25.02 24.41 44.37
CA GLN A 465 -25.26 23.13 45.04
C GLN A 465 -24.02 22.23 44.94
N VAL A 466 -23.34 21.99 46.07
CA VAL A 466 -22.24 21.02 46.15
C VAL A 466 -22.80 19.64 46.52
N GLN A 467 -22.28 18.58 45.88
CA GLN A 467 -22.57 17.20 46.22
C GLN A 467 -21.28 16.40 46.45
N ASP A 468 -21.31 15.52 47.44
CA ASP A 468 -20.22 14.57 47.71
C ASP A 468 -20.22 13.45 46.66
N ILE A 469 -19.07 13.28 46.00
CA ILE A 469 -18.81 12.21 45.04
C ILE A 469 -18.66 10.89 45.82
N ARG A 470 -19.44 9.87 45.42
CA ARG A 470 -19.27 8.48 45.87
C ARG A 470 -18.47 7.66 44.85
N LEU A 471 -18.73 7.88 43.56
CA LEU A 471 -18.08 7.17 42.45
C LEU A 471 -18.10 8.07 41.21
N LEU A 472 -16.95 8.21 40.54
CA LEU A 472 -16.86 8.82 39.21
C LEU A 472 -17.29 7.79 38.17
N LEU A 473 -18.10 8.23 37.20
CA LEU A 473 -18.60 7.41 36.11
C LEU A 473 -17.90 7.81 34.80
N ALA A 474 -18.17 7.06 33.71
CA ALA A 474 -17.85 7.53 32.36
C ALA A 474 -18.35 8.99 32.18
N PRO A 475 -17.50 9.94 31.75
CA PRO A 475 -17.80 11.38 31.77
C PRO A 475 -19.07 11.82 31.03
N LEU A 476 -19.55 11.03 30.06
CA LEU A 476 -20.84 11.20 29.41
C LEU A 476 -21.69 9.94 29.62
N ALA A 477 -23.01 10.07 29.56
CA ALA A 477 -23.90 8.91 29.43
C ALA A 477 -23.81 8.31 28.01
N ASN A 478 -24.07 7.01 27.85
CA ASN A 478 -23.98 6.34 26.55
C ASN A 478 -25.00 6.91 25.53
N GLU A 479 -26.13 7.46 26.00
CA GLU A 479 -27.11 8.17 25.18
C GLU A 479 -26.63 9.54 24.67
N ASP A 480 -25.69 10.18 25.39
CA ASP A 480 -25.07 11.45 25.03
C ASP A 480 -23.96 11.26 23.99
N VAL A 481 -23.31 10.09 23.95
CA VAL A 481 -22.27 9.75 22.96
C VAL A 481 -22.88 9.40 21.60
N LYS A 482 -22.26 9.88 20.51
CA LYS A 482 -22.75 9.64 19.12
C LYS A 482 -21.88 8.66 18.33
N THR A 483 -20.56 8.86 18.32
CA THR A 483 -19.58 7.89 17.77
C THR A 483 -18.30 7.86 18.62
N VAL A 484 -17.59 6.73 18.58
CA VAL A 484 -16.23 6.59 19.13
C VAL A 484 -15.29 6.28 17.98
N ARG A 485 -14.36 7.20 17.69
CA ARG A 485 -13.41 7.12 16.58
C ARG A 485 -11.99 7.10 17.13
N CYS A 486 -11.10 6.26 16.58
CA CYS A 486 -9.73 6.12 17.04
C CYS A 486 -8.71 6.40 15.92
N LEU A 487 -7.51 6.86 16.29
CA LEU A 487 -6.40 7.10 15.37
C LEU A 487 -5.12 6.33 15.73
N GLY A 488 -4.92 5.13 15.20
CA GLY A 488 -3.55 4.59 15.09
C GLY A 488 -2.73 5.28 13.98
N LEU A 489 -1.41 5.03 13.97
CA LEU A 489 -0.41 5.76 13.17
C LEU A 489 -0.38 7.27 13.46
N ASN A 490 -1.00 7.72 14.56
CA ASN A 490 -0.85 9.10 15.03
C ASN A 490 0.39 9.30 15.91
N TYR A 491 1.05 8.22 16.29
CA TYR A 491 2.49 8.14 16.53
C TYR A 491 3.07 7.25 15.41
N GLU A 492 4.39 7.06 15.27
CA GLU A 492 5.03 6.51 14.05
C GLU A 492 4.58 5.09 13.60
N GLN A 493 3.64 4.42 14.29
CA GLN A 493 3.11 3.07 14.00
C GLN A 493 1.58 2.90 14.35
N HIS A 494 0.82 2.02 13.63
CA HIS A 494 -0.65 1.67 13.64
C HIS A 494 -1.54 2.09 12.42
N ALA A 495 -2.84 2.46 12.55
CA ALA A 495 -3.79 2.92 11.49
C ALA A 495 -5.17 3.45 12.04
N LYS A 496 -6.04 4.07 11.23
CA LYS A 496 -7.35 4.68 11.65
C LYS A 496 -8.46 3.67 11.96
N GLU A 497 -9.28 3.92 12.99
CA GLU A 497 -10.25 2.93 13.53
C GLU A 497 -11.57 3.50 14.07
N TYR A 498 -12.50 2.60 14.44
CA TYR A 498 -13.79 2.89 15.07
C TYR A 498 -14.09 1.87 16.17
N LYS A 499 -14.67 2.31 17.29
CA LYS A 499 -15.18 1.45 18.38
C LYS A 499 -16.71 1.61 18.54
N PRO A 500 -17.44 0.56 18.95
CA PRO A 500 -18.84 0.66 19.29
C PRO A 500 -19.03 1.41 20.61
N ILE A 501 -20.17 2.09 20.80
CA ILE A 501 -20.47 2.82 22.05
C ILE A 501 -20.48 1.87 23.27
N THR A 502 -20.79 0.58 23.08
CA THR A 502 -20.79 -0.42 24.16
C THR A 502 -19.40 -0.75 24.70
N SER A 503 -18.32 -0.42 24.00
CA SER A 503 -16.97 -0.57 24.55
C SER A 503 -16.64 0.46 25.64
N LEU A 504 -17.39 1.55 25.77
CA LEU A 504 -17.11 2.58 26.77
C LEU A 504 -17.34 2.08 28.20
N SER A 505 -16.44 2.45 29.10
CA SER A 505 -16.51 2.19 30.54
C SER A 505 -15.98 3.39 31.36
N GLY A 506 -16.26 3.39 32.66
CA GLY A 506 -15.85 4.45 33.57
C GLY A 506 -14.38 4.38 34.01
N PRO A 507 -13.88 5.44 34.67
CA PRO A 507 -12.47 5.59 35.03
C PRO A 507 -11.98 4.64 36.14
N THR A 508 -12.89 3.87 36.76
CA THR A 508 -12.59 2.87 37.79
C THR A 508 -13.35 1.55 37.59
N ASP A 509 -14.00 1.38 36.43
CA ASP A 509 -14.73 0.14 36.13
C ASP A 509 -13.73 -0.98 35.77
N PRO A 510 -14.07 -2.27 35.99
CA PRO A 510 -13.23 -3.36 35.50
C PRO A 510 -13.24 -3.38 33.96
N ILE A 511 -12.13 -3.85 33.37
CA ILE A 511 -12.04 -4.20 31.94
C ILE A 511 -12.39 -5.69 31.84
N PRO A 512 -13.60 -6.07 31.37
CA PRO A 512 -14.02 -7.46 31.35
C PRO A 512 -13.44 -8.17 30.12
N ILE A 513 -12.70 -9.26 30.34
CA ILE A 513 -12.18 -10.08 29.24
C ILE A 513 -13.15 -11.23 29.00
N HIS A 514 -13.86 -11.17 27.88
CA HIS A 514 -14.76 -12.23 27.42
C HIS A 514 -13.97 -13.51 27.09
N PRO A 515 -14.48 -14.75 27.32
CA PRO A 515 -13.68 -15.99 27.13
C PRO A 515 -13.01 -16.13 25.77
N MET A 516 -13.69 -15.68 24.71
CA MET A 516 -13.17 -15.63 23.33
C MET A 516 -11.87 -14.81 23.17
N ALA A 517 -11.59 -13.89 24.09
CA ALA A 517 -10.41 -13.03 24.14
C ALA A 517 -9.45 -13.39 25.29
N GLN A 518 -9.66 -14.51 25.99
CA GLN A 518 -8.73 -15.01 27.03
C GLN A 518 -7.69 -16.00 26.47
N GLU A 519 -7.97 -16.56 25.29
CA GLU A 519 -7.07 -17.50 24.62
C GLU A 519 -5.92 -16.76 23.92
N GLY A 520 -4.70 -17.27 24.10
CA GLY A 520 -3.51 -16.77 23.40
C GLY A 520 -2.80 -15.64 24.13
N ALA A 521 -2.00 -14.89 23.36
CA ALA A 521 -1.21 -13.77 23.84
C ALA A 521 -1.41 -12.59 22.89
N GLY A 522 -1.79 -11.43 23.43
CA GLY A 522 -2.13 -10.28 22.58
C GLY A 522 -3.00 -9.22 23.23
N LEU A 523 -3.44 -9.39 24.48
CA LEU A 523 -4.25 -8.39 25.19
C LEU A 523 -3.36 -7.26 25.69
N ASP A 524 -3.69 -6.03 25.31
CA ASP A 524 -2.76 -4.89 25.30
C ASP A 524 -3.46 -3.58 25.72
N TYR A 525 -2.67 -2.64 26.22
CA TYR A 525 -3.06 -1.32 26.71
C TYR A 525 -2.58 -0.23 25.75
N GLU A 526 -3.36 0.84 25.62
CA GLU A 526 -3.13 1.97 24.71
C GLU A 526 -3.65 3.27 25.35
N CYS A 527 -2.85 3.94 26.18
CA CYS A 527 -3.22 5.26 26.71
C CYS A 527 -3.30 6.30 25.59
N GLU A 528 -4.42 7.00 25.50
CA GLU A 528 -4.67 8.06 24.51
C GLU A 528 -5.31 9.30 25.13
N LEU A 529 -5.01 10.47 24.55
CA LEU A 529 -5.84 11.66 24.75
C LEU A 529 -7.16 11.47 23.99
N VAL A 530 -8.27 11.78 24.65
CA VAL A 530 -9.62 11.71 24.07
C VAL A 530 -10.16 13.13 23.92
N ALA A 531 -10.36 13.58 22.68
CA ALA A 531 -11.01 14.85 22.39
C ALA A 531 -12.53 14.65 22.30
N VAL A 532 -13.30 15.51 22.99
CA VAL A 532 -14.76 15.47 23.01
C VAL A 532 -15.32 16.60 22.17
N ILE A 533 -16.08 16.27 21.12
CA ILE A 533 -16.73 17.27 20.27
C ILE A 533 -17.92 17.88 21.04
N GLY A 534 -17.97 19.21 21.09
CA GLY A 534 -19.02 19.98 21.76
C GLY A 534 -19.99 20.69 20.82
N LYS A 535 -19.63 20.85 19.54
CA LYS A 535 -20.43 21.54 18.51
C LYS A 535 -20.39 20.74 17.21
N SER A 536 -21.52 20.66 16.51
CA SER A 536 -21.54 19.97 15.21
C SER A 536 -20.66 20.68 14.19
N CYS A 537 -19.90 19.92 13.40
CA CYS A 537 -18.95 20.47 12.45
C CYS A 537 -18.75 19.56 11.22
N SER A 538 -18.50 20.16 10.05
CA SER A 538 -18.21 19.48 8.79
C SER A 538 -17.21 20.33 8.00
N ASP A 539 -16.26 19.67 7.34
CA ASP A 539 -15.27 20.26 6.43
C ASP A 539 -14.53 21.48 7.03
N VAL A 540 -14.21 21.40 8.33
CA VAL A 540 -13.63 22.50 9.11
C VAL A 540 -12.12 22.62 8.84
N PRO A 541 -11.59 23.83 8.58
CA PRO A 541 -10.14 24.03 8.46
C PRO A 541 -9.43 23.84 9.81
N GLU A 542 -8.21 23.29 9.78
CA GLU A 542 -7.39 23.00 10.97
C GLU A 542 -7.28 24.19 11.95
N SER A 543 -7.14 25.41 11.44
CA SER A 543 -7.06 26.64 12.25
C SER A 543 -8.31 26.99 13.07
N LYS A 544 -9.45 26.32 12.84
CA LYS A 544 -10.70 26.47 13.60
C LYS A 544 -11.16 25.19 14.28
N ALA A 545 -10.41 24.09 14.14
CA ALA A 545 -10.86 22.78 14.56
C ALA A 545 -11.10 22.67 16.08
N LEU A 546 -10.26 23.33 16.89
CA LEU A 546 -10.38 23.33 18.35
C LEU A 546 -11.58 24.15 18.87
N ASP A 547 -12.15 25.06 18.07
CA ASP A 547 -13.34 25.86 18.46
C ASP A 547 -14.62 25.00 18.66
N TYR A 548 -14.58 23.76 18.15
CA TYR A 548 -15.66 22.78 18.22
C TYR A 548 -15.45 21.73 19.33
N VAL A 549 -14.30 21.77 20.03
CA VAL A 549 -13.98 20.84 21.13
C VAL A 549 -14.55 21.34 22.45
N LEU A 550 -15.36 20.51 23.10
CA LEU A 550 -15.84 20.76 24.48
C LEU A 550 -14.68 20.73 25.46
N GLY A 551 -13.85 19.69 25.36
CA GLY A 551 -12.71 19.47 26.23
C GLY A 551 -12.00 18.15 25.95
N TYR A 552 -11.12 17.77 26.87
CA TYR A 552 -10.24 16.61 26.75
C TYR A 552 -10.36 15.69 27.98
N ALA A 553 -10.24 14.39 27.75
CA ALA A 553 -10.13 13.34 28.75
C ALA A 553 -8.92 12.44 28.43
N VAL A 554 -8.61 11.47 29.29
CA VAL A 554 -7.72 10.33 28.97
C VAL A 554 -8.56 9.05 28.83
N GLY A 555 -8.11 8.10 28.01
CA GLY A 555 -8.70 6.79 27.91
C GLY A 555 -7.69 5.70 27.54
N ASP A 556 -8.11 4.44 27.66
CA ASP A 556 -7.34 3.26 27.26
C ASP A 556 -8.02 2.60 26.04
N ASP A 557 -7.39 2.60 24.87
CA ASP A 557 -7.88 1.88 23.68
C ASP A 557 -7.50 0.39 23.77
N VAL A 558 -8.06 -0.30 24.78
CA VAL A 558 -7.79 -1.71 25.07
C VAL A 558 -7.98 -2.55 23.80
N SER A 559 -6.97 -3.34 23.50
CA SER A 559 -6.77 -3.99 22.22
C SER A 559 -6.35 -5.45 22.40
N HIS A 560 -6.87 -6.35 21.57
CA HIS A 560 -6.36 -7.70 21.46
C HIS A 560 -5.75 -7.93 20.09
N ARG A 561 -4.42 -7.93 20.03
CA ARG A 561 -3.62 -7.93 18.80
C ARG A 561 -3.92 -9.08 17.86
N GLU A 562 -4.14 -10.30 18.37
CA GLU A 562 -4.54 -11.44 17.53
C GLU A 562 -5.91 -11.21 16.86
N TRP A 563 -6.90 -10.69 17.59
CA TRP A 563 -8.22 -10.35 17.05
C TRP A 563 -8.18 -9.11 16.15
N GLN A 564 -7.29 -8.15 16.41
CA GLN A 564 -7.07 -6.96 15.59
C GLN A 564 -6.45 -7.30 14.23
N ILE A 565 -5.36 -8.09 14.22
CA ILE A 565 -4.52 -8.33 13.05
C ILE A 565 -4.90 -9.62 12.32
N GLN A 566 -5.05 -10.74 13.04
CA GLN A 566 -5.19 -12.07 12.46
C GLN A 566 -6.66 -12.45 12.27
N ARG A 567 -7.43 -12.56 13.36
CA ARG A 567 -8.81 -13.06 13.31
C ARG A 567 -9.81 -12.04 12.76
N GLY A 568 -9.52 -10.74 12.88
CA GLY A 568 -10.33 -9.64 12.33
C GLY A 568 -10.21 -9.44 10.81
N GLY A 569 -9.34 -10.19 10.12
CA GLY A 569 -9.19 -10.08 8.66
C GLY A 569 -8.77 -8.67 8.20
N GLY A 570 -7.93 -7.99 8.98
CA GLY A 570 -7.52 -6.61 8.74
C GLY A 570 -8.56 -5.54 9.14
N GLN A 571 -9.68 -5.92 9.77
CA GLN A 571 -10.64 -4.97 10.35
C GLN A 571 -10.49 -4.94 11.87
N TRP A 572 -9.98 -3.82 12.36
CA TRP A 572 -9.47 -3.71 13.73
C TRP A 572 -10.57 -3.59 14.81
N ALA A 573 -11.77 -3.19 14.41
CA ALA A 573 -12.95 -3.11 15.28
C ALA A 573 -13.24 -4.42 16.05
N LEU A 574 -12.95 -5.59 15.48
CA LEU A 574 -13.14 -6.88 16.18
C LEU A 574 -12.14 -7.08 17.32
N GLY A 575 -10.92 -6.54 17.19
CA GLY A 575 -9.87 -6.63 18.21
C GLY A 575 -9.96 -5.56 19.30
N LYS A 576 -10.89 -4.62 19.21
CA LYS A 576 -11.00 -3.46 20.11
C LYS A 576 -12.41 -3.23 20.66
N GLY A 577 -13.45 -3.65 19.92
CA GLY A 577 -14.85 -3.32 20.20
C GLY A 577 -15.58 -4.26 21.17
N PHE A 578 -14.88 -4.95 22.07
CA PHE A 578 -15.54 -5.67 23.16
C PHE A 578 -16.09 -4.69 24.21
N ASP A 579 -17.12 -5.09 24.94
CA ASP A 579 -17.75 -4.23 25.96
C ASP A 579 -16.75 -3.88 27.08
N GLY A 580 -16.73 -2.60 27.48
CA GLY A 580 -15.83 -2.08 28.51
C GLY A 580 -14.34 -1.94 28.13
N TRP A 581 -13.96 -2.13 26.86
CA TRP A 581 -12.57 -1.99 26.36
C TRP A 581 -12.17 -0.57 25.93
N ALA A 582 -12.93 0.45 26.33
CA ALA A 582 -12.60 1.86 26.16
C ALA A 582 -12.93 2.65 27.43
N PRO A 583 -12.28 2.35 28.59
CA PRO A 583 -12.44 3.16 29.77
C PRO A 583 -11.88 4.56 29.52
N TYR A 584 -12.60 5.58 29.96
CA TYR A 584 -12.16 6.97 29.80
C TYR A 584 -12.68 7.89 30.92
N GLY A 585 -11.99 9.02 31.11
CA GLY A 585 -12.25 9.98 32.18
C GLY A 585 -10.94 10.57 32.71
N PRO A 586 -10.79 10.77 34.04
CA PRO A 586 -11.82 10.69 35.09
C PRO A 586 -12.86 11.84 35.02
N GLY A 587 -12.69 12.78 34.09
CA GLY A 587 -13.65 13.81 33.70
C GLY A 587 -13.26 14.40 32.35
N ILE A 588 -13.98 15.43 31.89
CA ILE A 588 -13.65 16.21 30.71
C ILE A 588 -13.20 17.60 31.16
N VAL A 589 -11.95 17.96 30.90
CA VAL A 589 -11.42 19.30 31.17
C VAL A 589 -11.71 20.18 29.97
N SER A 590 -12.41 21.30 30.19
CA SER A 590 -12.75 22.26 29.14
C SER A 590 -11.54 22.69 28.29
N SER A 591 -11.78 22.88 26.98
CA SER A 591 -10.83 23.48 26.03
C SER A 591 -10.45 24.94 26.37
N GLN A 592 -11.13 25.56 27.35
CA GLN A 592 -10.71 26.85 27.91
C GLN A 592 -9.66 26.72 29.03
N LEU A 593 -9.58 25.58 29.69
CA LEU A 593 -8.57 25.28 30.72
C LEU A 593 -7.32 24.65 30.09
N ILE A 594 -7.50 23.71 29.16
CA ILE A 594 -6.41 23.15 28.34
C ILE A 594 -6.41 23.89 26.99
N LYS A 595 -5.61 24.95 26.90
CA LYS A 595 -5.48 25.77 25.68
C LYS A 595 -4.66 25.10 24.58
N ASP A 596 -3.65 24.32 24.98
CA ASP A 596 -2.78 23.57 24.08
C ASP A 596 -2.86 22.07 24.42
N PRO A 597 -3.68 21.28 23.71
CA PRO A 597 -3.71 19.82 23.90
C PRO A 597 -2.47 19.14 23.31
N GLN A 598 -1.64 19.86 22.55
CA GLN A 598 -0.47 19.34 21.85
C GLN A 598 0.82 19.41 22.67
N ASN A 599 0.75 19.81 23.95
CA ASN A 599 1.91 19.88 24.83
C ASN A 599 1.56 19.43 26.25
N LEU A 600 1.08 18.20 26.37
CA LEU A 600 0.73 17.53 27.64
C LEU A 600 1.59 16.28 27.82
N THR A 601 1.93 15.94 29.06
CA THR A 601 2.53 14.65 29.42
C THR A 601 1.47 13.55 29.44
N ILE A 602 1.75 12.39 28.85
CA ILE A 602 0.86 11.23 28.77
C ILE A 602 1.60 9.95 29.16
N PHE A 603 0.96 9.09 29.97
CA PHE A 603 1.60 7.88 30.51
C PHE A 603 0.65 6.70 30.71
N THR A 604 1.24 5.51 30.82
CA THR A 604 0.60 4.27 31.27
C THR A 604 1.45 3.58 32.32
N LYS A 605 0.84 3.13 33.42
CA LYS A 605 1.46 2.21 34.38
C LYS A 605 0.71 0.89 34.39
N LEU A 606 1.45 -0.22 34.37
CA LEU A 606 0.92 -1.56 34.58
C LEU A 606 1.41 -2.06 35.95
N ASN A 607 0.47 -2.39 36.84
CA ASN A 607 0.75 -2.79 38.23
C ASN A 607 1.68 -1.81 38.96
N GLY A 608 1.44 -0.50 38.77
CA GLY A 608 2.24 0.59 39.34
C GLY A 608 3.58 0.88 38.65
N LYS A 609 4.01 0.08 37.67
CA LYS A 609 5.23 0.30 36.90
C LYS A 609 4.94 1.02 35.58
N THR A 610 5.57 2.17 35.34
CA THR A 610 5.48 2.89 34.06
C THR A 610 5.91 2.01 32.89
N VAL A 611 5.05 1.92 31.87
CA VAL A 611 5.26 1.16 30.64
C VAL A 611 5.19 2.04 29.38
N GLN A 612 4.38 3.09 29.38
CA GLN A 612 4.40 4.18 28.39
C GLN A 612 4.62 5.51 29.10
N GLU A 613 5.42 6.39 28.51
CA GLU A 613 5.63 7.78 28.94
C GLU A 613 6.09 8.59 27.72
N SER A 614 5.38 9.67 27.39
CA SER A 614 5.62 10.51 26.22
C SER A 614 4.91 11.87 26.40
N SER A 615 4.92 12.70 25.36
CA SER A 615 4.14 13.93 25.30
C SER A 615 3.21 13.91 24.09
N THR A 616 2.07 14.59 24.18
CA THR A 616 1.16 14.76 23.05
C THR A 616 1.79 15.56 21.89
N LYS A 617 2.89 16.28 22.13
CA LYS A 617 3.67 16.96 21.07
C LYS A 617 4.25 16.01 20.03
N ASP A 618 4.44 14.73 20.39
CA ASP A 618 5.05 13.72 19.55
C ASP A 618 4.03 13.07 18.58
N MET A 619 2.76 13.54 18.58
CA MET A 619 1.74 13.14 17.60
C MET A 619 2.05 13.64 16.18
N ILE A 620 1.85 12.78 15.19
CA ILE A 620 2.05 13.04 13.75
C ILE A 620 0.94 13.93 13.16
N PHE A 621 -0.29 13.76 13.63
CA PHE A 621 -1.45 14.59 13.31
C PHE A 621 -1.96 15.21 14.60
N SER A 622 -1.88 16.53 14.70
CA SER A 622 -2.39 17.29 15.83
C SER A 622 -3.88 17.03 16.07
N VAL A 623 -4.39 17.32 17.27
CA VAL A 623 -5.84 17.21 17.56
C VAL A 623 -6.65 18.08 16.57
N ALA A 624 -6.13 19.26 16.23
CA ALA A 624 -6.71 20.15 15.24
C ALA A 624 -6.75 19.54 13.82
N LYS A 625 -5.64 18.96 13.36
CA LYS A 625 -5.51 18.30 12.05
C LYS A 625 -6.39 17.05 11.95
N THR A 626 -6.49 16.32 13.06
CA THR A 626 -7.34 15.15 13.23
C THR A 626 -8.82 15.51 13.02
N ILE A 627 -9.32 16.51 13.74
CA ILE A 627 -10.70 16.98 13.61
C ILE A 627 -10.97 17.54 12.21
N ALA A 628 -10.05 18.36 11.68
CA ALA A 628 -10.17 18.89 10.33
C ALA A 628 -10.25 17.79 9.27
N PHE A 629 -9.44 16.72 9.39
CA PHE A 629 -9.54 15.56 8.51
C PHE A 629 -10.84 14.78 8.71
N LEU A 630 -11.20 14.43 9.95
CA LEU A 630 -12.36 13.58 10.26
C LEU A 630 -13.70 14.26 9.94
N SER A 631 -13.73 15.59 9.88
CA SER A 631 -14.89 16.37 9.46
C SER A 631 -15.13 16.39 7.94
N GLN A 632 -14.17 15.91 7.12
CA GLN A 632 -14.28 15.97 5.65
C GLN A 632 -15.30 14.95 5.12
N GLY A 633 -16.39 15.44 4.54
CA GLY A 633 -17.49 14.59 4.04
C GLY A 633 -18.19 13.72 5.10
N THR A 634 -17.88 13.90 6.39
CA THR A 634 -18.54 13.22 7.52
C THR A 634 -18.68 14.23 8.66
N THR A 635 -19.92 14.62 8.95
CA THR A 635 -20.20 15.54 10.07
C THR A 635 -19.78 14.90 11.40
N LEU A 636 -19.11 15.70 12.24
CA LEU A 636 -18.90 15.41 13.65
C LEU A 636 -20.05 16.01 14.47
N LEU A 637 -20.52 15.31 15.49
CA LEU A 637 -21.65 15.71 16.33
C LEU A 637 -21.21 16.00 17.77
N PRO A 638 -21.93 16.85 18.53
CA PRO A 638 -21.73 16.95 19.97
C PRO A 638 -21.88 15.58 20.63
N GLY A 639 -20.88 15.17 21.42
CA GLY A 639 -20.79 13.83 21.98
C GLY A 639 -20.04 12.80 21.11
N ASP A 640 -19.47 13.19 19.96
CA ASP A 640 -18.43 12.38 19.32
C ASP A 640 -17.15 12.37 20.17
N LEU A 641 -16.61 11.17 20.39
CA LEU A 641 -15.34 10.94 21.08
C LEU A 641 -14.26 10.57 20.05
N ILE A 642 -13.12 11.26 20.12
CA ILE A 642 -11.97 11.01 19.25
C ILE A 642 -10.77 10.62 20.12
N PHE A 643 -10.46 9.33 20.11
CA PHE A 643 -9.25 8.71 20.62
C PHE A 643 -8.11 9.04 19.62
N THR A 644 -7.07 9.73 20.10
CA THR A 644 -6.10 10.45 19.26
C THR A 644 -4.79 9.71 18.99
N GLY A 645 -4.68 8.42 19.33
CA GLY A 645 -3.49 7.61 19.16
C GLY A 645 -2.64 7.48 20.42
N THR A 646 -2.05 6.29 20.60
CA THR A 646 -1.20 5.94 21.74
C THR A 646 0.30 6.07 21.42
N PRO A 647 1.15 6.51 22.38
CA PRO A 647 2.60 6.58 22.20
C PRO A 647 3.28 5.20 22.24
N GLN A 648 4.56 5.16 21.89
CA GLN A 648 5.38 3.95 22.01
C GLN A 648 5.37 3.34 23.43
N GLY A 649 5.54 2.02 23.50
CA GLY A 649 5.64 1.28 24.76
C GLY A 649 4.47 0.34 25.06
N VAL A 650 3.43 0.33 24.21
CA VAL A 650 2.38 -0.71 24.17
C VAL A 650 3.00 -2.10 24.19
N GLY A 651 2.33 -3.06 24.79
CA GLY A 651 2.77 -4.42 25.07
C GLY A 651 3.39 -5.15 23.87
N MET A 652 2.76 -5.03 22.69
CA MET A 652 3.28 -5.57 21.43
C MET A 652 4.64 -5.01 21.02
N GLY A 653 4.90 -3.72 21.28
CA GLY A 653 6.10 -3.01 20.85
C GLY A 653 7.30 -3.20 21.78
N ARG A 654 7.15 -3.97 22.87
CA ARG A 654 8.21 -4.21 23.85
C ARG A 654 9.03 -5.45 23.51
N ASN A 655 10.28 -5.47 23.98
CA ASN A 655 11.12 -6.67 23.96
C ASN A 655 11.66 -6.97 25.38
N PRO A 656 11.24 -8.06 26.04
CA PRO A 656 10.17 -8.97 25.63
C PRO A 656 8.80 -8.28 25.59
N GLN A 657 7.87 -8.84 24.82
CA GLN A 657 6.48 -8.37 24.78
C GLN A 657 5.81 -8.57 26.15
N VAL A 658 4.86 -7.68 26.47
CA VAL A 658 4.09 -7.71 27.72
C VAL A 658 2.62 -7.73 27.36
N TRP A 659 1.85 -8.62 27.96
CA TRP A 659 0.40 -8.74 27.71
C TRP A 659 -0.35 -8.68 29.03
N LEU A 660 -1.53 -8.07 29.00
CA LEU A 660 -2.46 -7.98 30.12
C LEU A 660 -2.95 -9.37 30.54
N LYS A 661 -3.08 -9.57 31.85
CA LYS A 661 -3.52 -10.82 32.49
C LYS A 661 -4.65 -10.55 33.48
N ASP A 662 -5.32 -11.62 33.90
CA ASP A 662 -6.32 -11.52 34.96
C ASP A 662 -5.72 -10.92 36.24
N GLY A 663 -6.41 -9.94 36.81
CA GLY A 663 -6.00 -9.23 38.01
C GLY A 663 -4.99 -8.09 37.80
N ASP A 664 -4.46 -7.89 36.60
CA ASP A 664 -3.60 -6.73 36.30
C ASP A 664 -4.37 -5.41 36.49
N VAL A 665 -3.67 -4.36 36.96
CA VAL A 665 -4.19 -3.01 37.10
C VAL A 665 -3.49 -2.08 36.13
N VAL A 666 -4.26 -1.44 35.26
CA VAL A 666 -3.78 -0.45 34.29
C VAL A 666 -4.16 0.94 34.78
N GLU A 667 -3.17 1.83 34.86
CA GLU A 667 -3.37 3.26 35.10
C GLU A 667 -2.96 4.04 33.85
N VAL A 668 -3.93 4.67 33.17
CA VAL A 668 -3.69 5.60 32.05
C VAL A 668 -3.88 7.04 32.52
N GLY A 669 -2.96 7.95 32.19
CA GLY A 669 -2.96 9.31 32.72
C GLY A 669 -2.52 10.39 31.75
N LEU A 670 -3.13 11.56 31.88
CA LEU A 670 -2.88 12.75 31.07
C LEU A 670 -2.75 14.00 31.95
N GLU A 671 -1.71 14.78 31.69
CA GLU A 671 -1.43 16.05 32.37
C GLU A 671 -2.62 17.03 32.28
N GLY A 672 -2.90 17.73 33.39
CA GLY A 672 -4.02 18.66 33.47
C GLY A 672 -5.42 18.01 33.65
N VAL A 673 -5.55 16.70 33.38
CA VAL A 673 -6.82 15.94 33.45
C VAL A 673 -6.86 14.98 34.65
N GLY A 674 -5.88 14.09 34.80
CA GLY A 674 -5.88 13.02 35.80
C GLY A 674 -5.64 11.64 35.21
N SER A 675 -6.02 10.59 35.95
CA SER A 675 -5.88 9.19 35.49
C SER A 675 -7.15 8.34 35.66
N CYS A 676 -7.28 7.34 34.79
CA CYS A 676 -8.20 6.21 34.95
C CYS A 676 -7.40 5.01 35.49
N ILE A 677 -7.97 4.26 36.42
CA ILE A 677 -7.34 3.09 37.06
C ILE A 677 -8.32 1.93 36.95
N ASN A 678 -8.06 1.03 36.01
CA ASN A 678 -8.98 -0.05 35.64
C ASN A 678 -8.31 -1.41 35.92
N LYS A 679 -9.07 -2.35 36.46
CA LYS A 679 -8.60 -3.71 36.75
C LYS A 679 -9.07 -4.66 35.63
N VAL A 680 -8.16 -5.47 35.12
CA VAL A 680 -8.45 -6.51 34.14
C VAL A 680 -9.10 -7.71 34.84
N GLU A 681 -10.28 -8.14 34.38
CA GLU A 681 -11.03 -9.25 35.00
C GLU A 681 -11.47 -10.28 33.94
N PHE A 682 -10.94 -11.49 34.04
CA PHE A 682 -11.24 -12.58 33.11
C PHE A 682 -12.58 -13.21 33.49
N THR A 683 -13.59 -12.99 32.64
CA THR A 683 -14.95 -13.47 32.90
C THR A 683 -15.04 -15.00 32.74
N GLN A 684 -15.53 -15.69 33.77
CA GLN A 684 -15.77 -17.13 33.71
C GLN A 684 -16.92 -17.45 32.73
N THR A 685 -16.84 -18.60 32.06
CA THR A 685 -17.85 -19.06 31.09
C THR A 685 -19.21 -19.29 31.76
N LYS A 686 -20.06 -18.25 31.81
CA LYS A 686 -21.47 -18.42 32.17
C LYS A 686 -22.15 -19.25 31.09
N GLU A 687 -22.94 -20.24 31.50
CA GLU A 687 -23.83 -20.94 30.59
C GLU A 687 -24.70 -19.93 29.82
N LYS A 688 -24.89 -20.19 28.52
CA LYS A 688 -25.51 -19.26 27.57
C LYS A 688 -26.75 -18.58 28.15
N ALA A 689 -26.63 -17.31 28.48
CA ALA A 689 -27.79 -16.45 28.67
C ALA A 689 -28.57 -16.45 27.35
N LYS A 690 -29.81 -16.95 27.38
CA LYS A 690 -30.75 -16.77 26.27
C LYS A 690 -31.14 -15.29 26.24
N LEU A 691 -30.62 -14.59 25.24
CA LEU A 691 -31.21 -13.34 24.74
C LEU A 691 -32.49 -13.66 23.96
#